data_AF-A0AAN8LVL9-F1
#
_entry.id   AF-A0AAN8LVL9-F1
#
_cell.length_a   1.000
_cell.length_b   1.000
_cell.length_c   1.000
_cell.angle_alpha   90.00
_cell.angle_beta   90.00
_cell.angle_gamma   90.00
#
_symmetry.space_group_name_H-M   'P 1'
#
loop_
_entity.id
_entity.type
_entity.pdbx_description
1 polymer ?
#
loop_
_entity_poly.entity_id
_entity_poly.type
_entity_poly.pdbx_seq_one_letter_code
_entity_poly.pdbx_strand_id
1 'polypeptide(L)'
;MLAEVVETMKKTGLQAAPPALFYAGPGDVACDFCTGTRKQKALMSCLVCLVSYCETHLQPHYESPGFKKHTLVKATTQLQEKICSHHDKLLEVYCRTDQQCICYQCVMDEHKGHDTVSAAAERTEKQSQLGMSQQKVQQRVQEREKVLKELQQAVESLKHSAKAAVDDSESIFTELIRSMERRCSEVKELIRTQEKAEVSRAEGLLEQLEQEIAKLRRRGDELEQLSHTEDHIHFLQSDRSLSSPSVSLDLPSIVVCPLQCFGDVSKSVSELREKVEDLLKGEWTKISTTGMAGRNNHSSQMKAALQQDDPMEDKDRGQGVKRRPSSEFPVGNLVDIDDTPKVPKCYVELEPLSFSRTHTVLIDVNEIHPKSTLKAQSGQHVWNRDFVKMPCSPESLIKTGSVISFERGRWEVVFKQLDSLAKKTTASVGDVEKAIKKYNPKYENQWSFDALHTFVQEAPKEENYYTSVFPKIAELASRLPHHIKKAIPLLQRGQTHSITLSQSQIACLLANAFYCTFPHRNSPNPRAEYNNYPTINFNSLFGKWSERKREKLRAILHYFHTVTDQATRPSGLVTFERRYISDRDMPNWRSCKETVPKLHVTSAGCIEEQGTGMLQVDFACKMIGGGVLGSGLVQEEILFLMNPELIVSRLFTERLGDNECLFITGSQQFSQYSGYSDSFKWKGPHRDNIERDEWQRLHRQIVAMDALHFRHQREQYNMRQVTRELNKAYCGFKAGDNTHPDLLPDIATGNWGCGAFNGDPKLKALIQLMAAARAQRGVAFFTFKNFSLERELQNMHHLLVTHRTTVGKLYELLDDYCAVIQLAHTHVDLFDWIRNTLKHRSQL
;
A
#
# COMPACT_ATOMS: atom_id res chain seq x y z
N MET A 1 -25.31 -39.51 -23.37
CA MET A 1 -24.43 -38.53 -24.03
C MET A 1 -22.93 -38.92 -24.08
N LEU A 2 -22.55 -40.19 -23.90
CA LEU A 2 -21.21 -40.70 -24.24
C LEU A 2 -21.22 -41.81 -25.32
N ALA A 3 -22.40 -42.34 -25.65
CA ALA A 3 -22.57 -43.32 -26.73
C ALA A 3 -22.65 -42.66 -28.14
N GLU A 4 -23.15 -41.43 -28.24
CA GLU A 4 -23.28 -40.69 -29.51
C GLU A 4 -21.95 -40.15 -30.06
N VAL A 5 -20.96 -39.92 -29.19
CA VAL A 5 -19.63 -39.45 -29.58
C VAL A 5 -18.75 -40.61 -30.11
N VAL A 6 -19.03 -41.85 -29.69
CA VAL A 6 -18.30 -43.04 -30.10
C VAL A 6 -18.71 -43.51 -31.51
N GLU A 7 -19.94 -43.26 -31.93
CA GLU A 7 -20.38 -43.59 -33.30
C GLU A 7 -19.91 -42.58 -34.35
N THR A 8 -19.73 -41.31 -33.98
CA THR A 8 -19.27 -40.27 -34.92
C THR A 8 -17.78 -40.40 -35.25
N MET A 9 -16.95 -40.96 -34.37
CA MET A 9 -15.53 -41.23 -34.65
C MET A 9 -15.28 -42.47 -35.54
N LYS A 10 -16.28 -43.33 -35.76
CA LYS A 10 -16.15 -44.51 -36.64
C LYS A 10 -16.39 -44.22 -38.13
N LYS A 11 -16.86 -43.02 -38.50
CA LYS A 11 -17.31 -42.72 -39.88
C LYS A 11 -16.45 -41.73 -40.67
N THR A 12 -15.29 -41.29 -40.18
CA THR A 12 -14.42 -40.38 -40.95
C THR A 12 -12.95 -40.81 -40.89
N GLY A 13 -12.43 -41.25 -42.04
CA GLY A 13 -11.00 -41.12 -42.36
C GLY A 13 -10.17 -42.39 -42.53
N LEU A 14 -10.53 -43.27 -43.48
CA LEU A 14 -9.52 -44.05 -44.20
C LEU A 14 -8.91 -43.15 -45.28
N GLN A 15 -7.71 -42.62 -45.03
CA GLN A 15 -6.73 -42.32 -46.06
C GLN A 15 -5.38 -42.87 -45.59
N ALA A 16 -4.85 -43.81 -46.39
CA ALA A 16 -3.65 -44.56 -46.10
C ALA A 16 -2.38 -43.70 -46.26
N ALA A 17 -1.42 -43.90 -45.35
CA ALA A 17 -0.02 -43.44 -45.40
C ALA A 17 0.89 -44.50 -44.71
N PRO A 18 2.21 -44.55 -44.99
CA PRO A 18 2.97 -45.76 -45.40
C PRO A 18 3.47 -46.70 -44.27
N PRO A 19 4.07 -47.87 -44.59
CA PRO A 19 4.29 -48.99 -43.66
C PRO A 19 5.44 -48.74 -42.69
N ALA A 20 5.12 -48.31 -41.47
CA ALA A 20 6.09 -48.16 -40.38
C ALA A 20 5.65 -48.84 -39.06
N LEU A 21 4.64 -49.71 -39.06
CA LEU A 21 4.04 -50.29 -37.84
C LEU A 21 4.54 -51.69 -37.46
N PHE A 22 5.62 -52.17 -38.08
CA PHE A 22 6.09 -53.53 -37.86
C PHE A 22 7.22 -53.63 -36.80
N TYR A 23 7.88 -52.53 -36.45
CA TYR A 23 9.03 -52.53 -35.53
C TYR A 23 8.67 -52.08 -34.11
N ALA A 24 9.32 -52.67 -33.10
CA ALA A 24 9.08 -52.33 -31.69
C ALA A 24 9.61 -50.92 -31.35
N GLY A 25 8.75 -50.05 -30.80
CA GLY A 25 9.10 -48.71 -30.32
C GLY A 25 9.43 -48.65 -28.82
N PRO A 26 9.78 -47.47 -28.27
CA PRO A 26 10.04 -47.30 -26.84
C PRO A 26 8.80 -47.66 -26.00
N GLY A 27 8.91 -48.68 -25.14
CA GLY A 27 7.82 -49.20 -24.33
C GLY A 27 7.11 -50.44 -24.91
N ASP A 28 7.44 -50.84 -26.15
CA ASP A 28 6.96 -52.10 -26.73
C ASP A 28 7.89 -53.27 -26.39
N VAL A 29 7.31 -54.46 -26.23
CA VAL A 29 8.07 -55.71 -26.09
C VAL A 29 8.54 -56.16 -27.49
N ALA A 30 9.84 -56.39 -27.67
CA ALA A 30 10.40 -56.86 -28.93
C ALA A 30 10.29 -58.38 -29.08
N CYS A 31 10.18 -58.89 -30.31
CA CYS A 31 10.19 -60.32 -30.58
C CYS A 31 11.61 -60.91 -30.42
N ASP A 32 11.72 -62.00 -29.66
CA ASP A 32 13.01 -62.60 -29.31
C ASP A 32 13.70 -63.32 -30.49
N PHE A 33 12.92 -63.82 -31.45
CA PHE A 33 13.41 -64.61 -32.60
C PHE A 33 13.73 -63.78 -33.85
N CYS A 34 13.36 -62.50 -33.89
CA CYS A 34 13.75 -61.62 -34.99
C CYS A 34 15.27 -61.40 -35.00
N THR A 35 15.94 -61.75 -36.11
CA THR A 35 17.36 -61.51 -36.32
C THR A 35 17.59 -60.16 -37.01
N GLY A 36 18.58 -59.39 -36.53
CA GLY A 36 18.90 -58.03 -37.01
C GLY A 36 18.69 -56.93 -35.95
N THR A 37 19.12 -55.69 -36.27
CA THR A 37 19.10 -54.54 -35.33
C THR A 37 17.71 -53.91 -35.12
N ARG A 38 16.74 -54.19 -36.01
CA ARG A 38 15.36 -53.71 -35.90
C ARG A 38 14.40 -54.88 -35.68
N LYS A 39 14.15 -55.21 -34.42
CA LYS A 39 13.22 -56.31 -34.03
C LYS A 39 11.75 -55.87 -34.15
N GLN A 40 10.89 -56.83 -34.49
CA GLN A 40 9.45 -56.60 -34.63
C GLN A 40 8.77 -56.50 -33.25
N LYS A 41 7.63 -55.80 -33.16
CA LYS A 41 6.81 -55.77 -31.93
C LYS A 41 6.23 -57.15 -31.64
N ALA A 42 6.43 -57.65 -30.42
CA ALA A 42 5.80 -58.87 -29.97
C ALA A 42 4.32 -58.64 -29.65
N LEU A 43 3.48 -59.58 -30.07
CA LEU A 43 2.04 -59.56 -29.78
C LEU A 43 1.72 -60.40 -28.54
N MET A 44 2.35 -61.58 -28.44
CA MET A 44 2.11 -62.52 -27.36
C MET A 44 3.42 -63.02 -26.78
N SER A 45 3.42 -63.27 -25.48
CA SER A 45 4.48 -63.99 -24.78
C SER A 45 3.99 -65.40 -24.45
N CYS A 46 4.86 -66.39 -24.63
CA CYS A 46 4.56 -67.77 -24.27
C CYS A 46 5.06 -68.05 -22.85
N LEU A 47 4.15 -68.47 -21.96
CA LEU A 47 4.48 -68.80 -20.58
C LEU A 47 5.25 -70.13 -20.43
N VAL A 48 5.41 -70.89 -21.52
CA VAL A 48 6.17 -72.15 -21.55
C VAL A 48 7.53 -71.95 -22.21
N CYS A 49 7.59 -71.24 -23.34
CA CYS A 49 8.86 -70.93 -24.02
C CYS A 49 9.63 -69.77 -23.36
N LEU A 50 8.95 -68.97 -22.52
CA LEU A 50 9.50 -67.83 -21.78
C LEU A 50 10.05 -66.70 -22.65
N VAL A 51 9.46 -66.54 -23.83
CA VAL A 51 9.88 -65.59 -24.86
C VAL A 51 8.66 -64.99 -25.55
N SER A 52 8.86 -63.85 -26.17
CA SER A 52 7.86 -63.02 -26.81
C SER A 52 7.97 -63.08 -28.33
N TYR A 53 6.83 -63.23 -28.99
CA TYR A 53 6.73 -63.50 -30.42
C TYR A 53 5.97 -62.38 -31.13
N CYS A 54 6.51 -61.91 -32.26
CA CYS A 54 5.73 -61.19 -33.26
C CYS A 54 4.81 -62.18 -33.99
N GLU A 55 3.87 -61.66 -34.76
CA GLU A 55 2.85 -62.46 -35.46
C GLU A 55 3.44 -63.62 -36.28
N THR A 56 4.52 -63.37 -37.01
CA THR A 56 5.17 -64.39 -37.86
C THR A 56 5.83 -65.49 -37.05
N HIS A 57 6.55 -65.16 -35.98
CA HIS A 57 7.20 -66.16 -35.12
C HIS A 57 6.23 -66.84 -34.13
N LEU A 58 5.02 -66.30 -33.99
CA LEU A 58 3.96 -66.89 -33.18
C LEU A 58 3.22 -68.02 -33.93
N GLN A 59 3.19 -67.99 -35.27
CA GLN A 59 2.50 -68.99 -36.11
C GLN A 59 2.75 -70.46 -35.71
N PRO A 60 3.99 -70.90 -35.41
CA PRO A 60 4.25 -72.27 -34.99
C PRO A 60 3.47 -72.70 -33.73
N HIS A 61 3.09 -71.76 -32.84
CA HIS A 61 2.26 -72.04 -31.67
C HIS A 61 0.80 -72.38 -32.02
N TYR A 62 0.32 -71.91 -33.17
CA TYR A 62 -1.03 -72.21 -33.64
C TYR A 62 -1.08 -73.40 -34.60
N GLU A 63 -0.02 -73.65 -35.35
CA GLU A 63 -0.03 -74.66 -36.42
C GLU A 63 0.52 -76.01 -35.94
N SER A 64 1.56 -76.01 -35.10
CA SER A 64 2.19 -77.25 -34.63
C SER A 64 1.40 -77.93 -33.50
N PRO A 65 1.08 -79.23 -33.61
CA PRO A 65 0.39 -79.97 -32.54
C PRO A 65 1.11 -79.93 -31.18
N GLY A 66 2.44 -79.84 -31.18
CA GLY A 66 3.26 -79.78 -29.96
C GLY A 66 3.14 -78.44 -29.22
N PHE A 67 3.03 -77.33 -29.95
CA PHE A 67 3.02 -75.99 -29.37
C PHE A 67 1.62 -75.44 -29.08
N LYS A 68 0.55 -76.04 -29.65
CA LYS A 68 -0.86 -75.68 -29.34
C LYS A 68 -1.23 -75.75 -27.86
N LYS A 69 -0.48 -76.51 -27.07
CA LYS A 69 -0.71 -76.66 -25.62
C LYS A 69 -0.06 -75.55 -24.79
N HIS A 70 0.76 -74.70 -25.40
CA HIS A 70 1.43 -73.62 -24.70
C HIS A 70 0.48 -72.44 -24.45
N THR A 71 0.49 -71.91 -23.23
CA THR A 71 -0.34 -70.76 -22.87
C THR A 71 0.31 -69.45 -23.33
N LEU A 72 -0.41 -68.71 -24.18
CA LEU A 72 0.00 -67.42 -24.70
C LEU A 72 -0.74 -66.30 -23.96
N VAL A 73 -0.01 -65.28 -23.51
CA VAL A 73 -0.57 -64.06 -22.90
C VAL A 73 -0.15 -62.84 -23.69
N LYS A 74 -0.88 -61.72 -23.56
CA LYS A 74 -0.49 -60.45 -24.19
C LYS A 74 0.95 -60.10 -23.80
N ALA A 75 1.76 -59.70 -24.77
CA ALA A 75 3.18 -59.45 -24.57
C ALA A 75 3.42 -58.49 -23.41
N THR A 76 4.33 -58.87 -22.50
CA THR A 76 4.69 -58.10 -21.31
C THR A 76 6.20 -58.09 -21.10
N THR A 77 6.74 -56.95 -20.65
CA THR A 77 8.15 -56.82 -20.27
C THR A 77 8.49 -57.55 -18.97
N GLN A 78 7.48 -57.83 -18.15
CA GLN A 78 7.61 -58.47 -16.83
C GLN A 78 7.39 -59.99 -16.89
N LEU A 79 7.77 -60.63 -17.99
CA LEU A 79 7.55 -62.07 -18.18
C LEU A 79 8.34 -62.90 -17.15
N GLN A 80 9.57 -62.46 -16.83
CA GLN A 80 10.44 -63.11 -15.85
C GLN A 80 9.94 -62.95 -14.40
N GLU A 81 9.25 -61.85 -14.08
CA GLU A 81 8.66 -61.63 -12.75
C GLU A 81 7.48 -62.58 -12.45
N LYS A 82 6.98 -63.30 -13.45
CA LYS A 82 5.90 -64.29 -13.31
C LYS A 82 6.42 -65.71 -13.08
N ILE A 83 7.73 -65.89 -13.03
CA ILE A 83 8.40 -67.18 -12.93
C ILE A 83 9.14 -67.22 -11.60
N CYS A 84 9.06 -68.34 -10.91
CA CYS A 84 9.82 -68.58 -9.70
C CYS A 84 11.31 -68.64 -10.02
N SER A 85 12.08 -67.77 -9.39
CA SER A 85 13.54 -67.71 -9.52
C SER A 85 14.28 -68.97 -9.06
N HIS A 86 13.63 -69.84 -8.27
CA HIS A 86 14.25 -71.05 -7.73
C HIS A 86 13.94 -72.30 -8.56
N HIS A 87 12.75 -72.36 -9.19
CA HIS A 87 12.23 -73.59 -9.79
C HIS A 87 11.92 -73.44 -11.28
N ASP A 88 12.04 -72.24 -11.85
CA ASP A 88 11.68 -71.92 -13.23
C ASP A 88 10.24 -72.34 -13.60
N LYS A 89 9.33 -72.26 -12.63
CA LYS A 89 7.89 -72.56 -12.76
C LYS A 89 7.04 -71.31 -12.55
N LEU A 90 5.85 -71.27 -13.16
CA LEU A 90 4.95 -70.13 -13.07
C LEU A 90 4.45 -69.90 -11.62
N LEU A 91 4.38 -68.63 -11.21
CA LEU A 91 3.89 -68.21 -9.89
C LEU A 91 2.35 -68.25 -9.84
N GLU A 92 1.78 -69.45 -9.76
CA GLU A 92 0.33 -69.68 -9.81
C GLU A 92 -0.34 -69.77 -8.43
N VAL A 93 0.45 -69.80 -7.36
CA VAL A 93 -0.01 -69.95 -5.97
C VAL A 93 0.31 -68.66 -5.20
N TYR A 94 -0.56 -68.25 -4.29
CA TYR A 94 -0.32 -67.14 -3.38
C TYR A 94 -0.25 -67.67 -1.95
N CYS A 95 0.86 -67.38 -1.27
CA CYS A 95 1.02 -67.69 0.14
C CYS A 95 0.46 -66.52 0.96
N ARG A 96 -0.64 -66.74 1.69
CA ARG A 96 -1.25 -65.72 2.57
C ARG A 96 -0.38 -65.40 3.77
N THR A 97 0.33 -66.40 4.29
CA THR A 97 1.25 -66.25 5.43
C THR A 97 2.36 -65.25 5.11
N ASP A 98 3.03 -65.40 3.96
CA ASP A 98 4.17 -64.55 3.57
C ASP A 98 3.79 -63.43 2.57
N GLN A 99 2.52 -63.38 2.17
CA GLN A 99 1.94 -62.38 1.25
C GLN A 99 2.62 -62.27 -0.13
N GLN A 100 3.08 -63.40 -0.68
CA GLN A 100 3.79 -63.43 -1.98
C GLN A 100 3.27 -64.51 -2.93
N CYS A 101 3.42 -64.27 -4.24
CA CYS A 101 3.15 -65.28 -5.27
C CYS A 101 4.32 -66.27 -5.36
N ILE A 102 4.04 -67.56 -5.33
CA ILE A 102 4.99 -68.69 -5.36
C ILE A 102 4.56 -69.71 -6.42
N CYS A 103 5.46 -70.61 -6.83
CA CYS A 103 5.11 -71.75 -7.71
C CYS A 103 4.71 -72.99 -6.91
N TYR A 104 4.16 -74.01 -7.57
CA TYR A 104 3.72 -75.25 -6.89
C TYR A 104 4.85 -76.02 -6.19
N GLN A 105 6.11 -75.92 -6.65
CA GLN A 105 7.25 -76.61 -6.01
C GLN A 105 7.62 -75.93 -4.68
N CYS A 106 7.65 -74.59 -4.63
CA CYS A 106 7.81 -73.82 -3.39
C CYS A 106 6.81 -74.19 -2.29
N VAL A 107 5.59 -74.60 -2.63
CA VAL A 107 4.58 -75.05 -1.64
C VAL A 107 5.03 -76.33 -0.91
N MET A 108 5.73 -77.22 -1.61
CA MET A 108 6.21 -78.49 -1.07
C MET A 108 7.56 -78.37 -0.36
N ASP A 109 8.33 -77.34 -0.72
CA ASP A 109 9.65 -77.06 -0.18
C ASP A 109 9.60 -75.98 0.92
N GLU A 110 9.95 -74.73 0.59
CA GLU A 110 10.14 -73.64 1.55
C GLU A 110 8.85 -73.18 2.25
N HIS A 111 7.69 -73.30 1.61
CA HIS A 111 6.39 -72.88 2.14
C HIS A 111 5.54 -74.04 2.67
N LYS A 112 6.18 -75.17 3.02
CA LYS A 112 5.49 -76.36 3.50
C LYS A 112 4.77 -76.09 4.82
N GLY A 113 3.44 -76.15 4.79
CA GLY A 113 2.58 -75.91 5.96
C GLY A 113 2.07 -74.46 6.10
N HIS A 114 2.40 -73.57 5.15
CA HIS A 114 1.82 -72.23 5.10
C HIS A 114 0.40 -72.23 4.51
N ASP A 115 -0.38 -71.18 4.78
CA ASP A 115 -1.70 -71.00 4.16
C ASP A 115 -1.52 -70.54 2.71
N THR A 116 -1.71 -71.47 1.79
CA THR A 116 -1.53 -71.23 0.35
C THR A 116 -2.84 -71.44 -0.40
N VAL A 117 -3.17 -70.49 -1.27
CA VAL A 117 -4.33 -70.54 -2.16
C VAL A 117 -3.88 -70.28 -3.61
N SER A 118 -4.71 -70.56 -4.61
CA SER A 118 -4.34 -70.15 -5.98
C SER A 118 -4.30 -68.64 -6.09
N ALA A 119 -3.34 -68.09 -6.85
CA ALA A 119 -3.23 -66.65 -7.06
C ALA A 119 -4.50 -66.04 -7.69
N ALA A 120 -5.23 -66.83 -8.48
CA ALA A 120 -6.52 -66.43 -9.05
C ALA A 120 -7.62 -66.31 -7.98
N ALA A 121 -7.67 -67.22 -7.01
CA ALA A 121 -8.63 -67.18 -5.91
C ALA A 121 -8.37 -65.98 -4.98
N GLU A 122 -7.11 -65.79 -4.55
CA GLU A 122 -6.76 -64.65 -3.68
C GLU A 122 -7.04 -63.30 -4.36
N ARG A 123 -6.70 -63.18 -5.65
CA ARG A 123 -7.00 -61.97 -6.43
C ARG A 123 -8.49 -61.66 -6.40
N THR A 124 -9.34 -62.68 -6.53
CA THR A 124 -10.80 -62.50 -6.55
C THR A 124 -11.29 -61.95 -5.20
N GLU A 125 -10.75 -62.48 -4.10
CA GLU A 125 -11.08 -62.02 -2.75
C GLU A 125 -10.58 -60.58 -2.49
N LYS A 126 -9.30 -60.29 -2.79
CA LYS A 126 -8.73 -58.94 -2.65
C LYS A 126 -9.41 -57.92 -3.56
N GLN A 127 -9.83 -58.33 -4.77
CA GLN A 127 -10.55 -57.47 -5.70
C GLN A 127 -11.97 -57.15 -5.20
N SER A 128 -12.64 -58.09 -4.54
CA SER A 128 -13.91 -57.85 -3.84
C SER A 128 -13.74 -56.89 -2.66
N GLN A 129 -12.73 -57.10 -1.81
CA GLN A 129 -12.41 -56.20 -0.68
C GLN A 129 -12.09 -54.77 -1.15
N LEU A 130 -11.32 -54.64 -2.24
CA LEU A 130 -11.00 -53.34 -2.84
C LEU A 130 -12.27 -52.65 -3.36
N GLY A 131 -13.19 -53.40 -3.98
CA GLY A 131 -14.50 -52.89 -4.40
C GLY A 131 -15.34 -52.35 -3.25
N MET A 132 -15.40 -53.06 -2.11
CA MET A 132 -16.12 -52.58 -0.92
C MET A 132 -15.45 -51.35 -0.30
N SER A 133 -14.11 -51.33 -0.22
CA SER A 133 -13.38 -50.16 0.30
C SER A 133 -13.56 -48.94 -0.61
N GLN A 134 -13.56 -49.14 -1.93
CA GLN A 134 -13.83 -48.08 -2.91
C GLN A 134 -15.25 -47.53 -2.75
N GLN A 135 -16.25 -48.39 -2.57
CA GLN A 135 -17.63 -47.95 -2.29
C GLN A 135 -17.74 -47.16 -0.99
N LYS A 136 -17.07 -47.60 0.09
CA LYS A 136 -17.06 -46.89 1.38
C LYS A 136 -16.41 -45.51 1.27
N VAL A 137 -15.32 -45.38 0.53
CA VAL A 137 -14.68 -44.08 0.24
C VAL A 137 -15.62 -43.19 -0.57
N GLN A 138 -16.26 -43.74 -1.61
CA GLN A 138 -17.20 -42.99 -2.47
C GLN A 138 -18.39 -42.44 -1.66
N GLN A 139 -18.94 -43.23 -0.75
CA GLN A 139 -20.02 -42.80 0.15
C GLN A 139 -19.57 -41.66 1.08
N ARG A 140 -18.39 -41.77 1.69
CA ARG A 140 -17.84 -40.70 2.55
C ARG A 140 -17.58 -39.41 1.76
N VAL A 141 -17.14 -39.51 0.51
CA VAL A 141 -16.96 -38.35 -0.37
C VAL A 141 -18.32 -37.68 -0.61
N GLN A 142 -19.34 -38.44 -0.99
CA GLN A 142 -20.69 -37.90 -1.22
C GLN A 142 -21.28 -37.22 0.04
N GLU A 143 -21.09 -37.82 1.22
CA GLU A 143 -21.54 -37.25 2.48
C GLU A 143 -20.81 -35.95 2.82
N ARG A 144 -19.49 -35.90 2.65
CA ARG A 144 -18.70 -34.68 2.89
C ARG A 144 -18.98 -33.58 1.87
N GLU A 145 -19.26 -33.92 0.62
CA GLU A 145 -19.72 -32.97 -0.40
C GLU A 145 -21.08 -32.36 -0.05
N LYS A 146 -22.00 -33.13 0.56
CA LYS A 146 -23.28 -32.61 1.05
C LYS A 146 -23.07 -31.62 2.19
N VAL A 147 -22.27 -31.98 3.20
CA VAL A 147 -21.94 -31.09 4.32
C VAL A 147 -21.24 -29.82 3.84
N LEU A 148 -20.37 -29.92 2.84
CA LEU A 148 -19.70 -28.75 2.25
C LEU A 148 -20.71 -27.78 1.62
N LYS A 149 -21.70 -28.28 0.88
CA LYS A 149 -22.76 -27.44 0.28
C LYS A 149 -23.61 -26.75 1.34
N GLU A 150 -23.99 -27.47 2.39
CA GLU A 150 -24.76 -26.90 3.51
C GLU A 150 -23.96 -25.80 4.23
N LEU A 151 -22.66 -26.03 4.46
CA LEU A 151 -21.77 -25.04 5.07
C LEU A 151 -21.58 -23.80 4.18
N GLN A 152 -21.44 -23.99 2.86
CA GLN A 152 -21.36 -22.88 1.91
C GLN A 152 -22.62 -22.02 1.95
N GLN A 153 -23.81 -22.64 1.99
CA GLN A 153 -25.07 -21.91 2.12
C GLN A 153 -25.17 -21.15 3.46
N ALA A 154 -24.74 -21.77 4.56
CA ALA A 154 -24.73 -21.12 5.87
C ALA A 154 -23.78 -19.91 5.90
N VAL A 155 -22.61 -20.01 5.27
CA VAL A 155 -21.65 -18.90 5.17
C VAL A 155 -22.20 -17.75 4.33
N GLU A 156 -22.82 -18.03 3.19
CA GLU A 156 -23.42 -16.98 2.36
C GLU A 156 -24.63 -16.33 3.06
N SER A 157 -25.45 -17.10 3.75
CA SER A 157 -26.54 -16.57 4.59
C SER A 157 -26.00 -15.64 5.69
N LEU A 158 -24.92 -16.03 6.37
CA LEU A 158 -24.26 -15.19 7.38
C LEU A 158 -23.68 -13.90 6.77
N LYS A 159 -23.07 -13.97 5.58
CA LYS A 159 -22.56 -12.78 4.88
C LYS A 159 -23.69 -11.82 4.51
N HIS A 160 -24.80 -12.33 3.96
CA HIS A 160 -25.95 -11.52 3.62
C HIS A 160 -26.59 -10.88 4.86
N SER A 161 -26.73 -11.63 5.96
CA SER A 161 -27.25 -11.10 7.22
C SER A 161 -26.33 -10.03 7.82
N ALA A 162 -25.01 -10.24 7.82
CA ALA A 162 -24.05 -9.25 8.28
C ALA A 162 -24.07 -7.98 7.42
N LYS A 163 -24.18 -8.13 6.09
CA LYS A 163 -24.29 -6.98 5.17
C LYS A 163 -25.58 -6.20 5.39
N ALA A 164 -26.72 -6.88 5.54
CA ALA A 164 -27.99 -6.23 5.87
C ALA A 164 -27.92 -5.45 7.19
N ALA A 165 -27.33 -6.03 8.23
CA ALA A 165 -27.15 -5.34 9.51
C ALA A 165 -26.26 -4.09 9.41
N VAL A 166 -25.23 -4.11 8.56
CA VAL A 166 -24.40 -2.94 8.26
C VAL A 166 -25.21 -1.88 7.50
N ASP A 167 -25.94 -2.28 6.46
CA ASP A 167 -26.74 -1.36 5.64
C ASP A 167 -27.85 -0.69 6.45
N ASP A 168 -28.53 -1.45 7.31
CA ASP A 168 -29.54 -0.93 8.23
C ASP A 168 -28.92 0.07 9.22
N SER A 169 -27.75 -0.27 9.77
CA SER A 169 -27.02 0.63 10.68
C SER A 169 -26.60 1.93 9.98
N GLU A 170 -26.07 1.84 8.77
CA GLU A 170 -25.68 3.00 7.96
C GLU A 170 -26.89 3.89 7.61
N SER A 171 -28.04 3.28 7.30
CA SER A 171 -29.28 4.01 7.04
C SER A 171 -29.74 4.80 8.28
N ILE A 172 -29.76 4.15 9.45
CA ILE A 172 -30.13 4.79 10.73
C ILE A 172 -29.19 5.97 11.06
N PHE A 173 -27.88 5.78 10.91
CA PHE A 173 -26.94 6.88 11.14
C PHE A 173 -27.10 8.02 10.14
N THR A 174 -27.41 7.69 8.88
CA THR A 174 -27.67 8.70 7.84
C THR A 174 -28.91 9.53 8.17
N GLU A 175 -29.99 8.90 8.65
CA GLU A 175 -31.20 9.61 9.09
C GLU A 175 -30.95 10.51 10.29
N LEU A 176 -30.16 10.04 11.27
CA LEU A 176 -29.75 10.83 12.43
C LEU A 176 -28.94 12.07 12.01
N ILE A 177 -27.98 11.91 11.10
CA ILE A 177 -27.18 13.03 10.56
C ILE A 177 -28.10 14.05 9.89
N ARG A 178 -29.00 13.61 9.00
CA ARG A 178 -29.96 14.50 8.33
C ARG A 178 -30.85 15.25 9.32
N SER A 179 -31.27 14.58 10.39
CA SER A 179 -32.06 15.22 11.47
C SER A 179 -31.25 16.32 12.17
N MET A 180 -29.98 16.05 12.50
CA MET A 180 -29.10 17.05 13.13
C MET A 180 -28.78 18.22 12.20
N GLU A 181 -28.54 17.98 10.91
CA GLU A 181 -28.33 19.03 9.91
C GLU A 181 -29.55 19.93 9.75
N ARG A 182 -30.77 19.36 9.79
CA ARG A 182 -32.02 20.12 9.78
C ARG A 182 -32.12 21.02 11.01
N ARG A 183 -31.88 20.48 12.22
CA ARG A 183 -31.89 21.25 13.47
C ARG A 183 -30.82 22.36 13.47
N CYS A 184 -29.64 22.10 12.91
CA CYS A 184 -28.61 23.12 12.72
C CYS A 184 -29.10 24.27 11.83
N SER A 185 -29.83 23.95 10.76
CA SER A 185 -30.40 24.94 9.84
C SER A 185 -31.49 25.77 10.51
N GLU A 186 -32.36 25.15 11.31
CA GLU A 186 -33.38 25.84 12.11
C GLU A 186 -32.76 26.85 13.10
N VAL A 187 -31.68 26.47 13.80
CA VAL A 187 -30.97 27.38 14.72
C VAL A 187 -30.34 28.55 13.97
N LYS A 188 -29.72 28.30 12.80
CA LYS A 188 -29.15 29.37 11.96
C LYS A 188 -30.22 30.36 11.50
N GLU A 189 -31.39 29.87 11.09
CA GLU A 189 -32.47 30.72 10.62
C GLU A 189 -33.08 31.56 11.75
N LEU A 190 -33.19 30.99 12.95
CA LEU A 190 -33.61 31.73 14.14
C LEU A 190 -32.65 32.89 14.45
N ILE A 191 -31.34 32.64 14.42
CA ILE A 191 -30.31 33.67 14.65
C ILE A 191 -30.43 34.78 13.61
N ARG A 192 -30.52 34.43 12.32
CA ARG A 192 -30.64 35.42 11.23
C ARG A 192 -31.93 36.23 11.30
N THR A 193 -33.03 35.60 11.69
CA THR A 193 -34.32 36.29 11.86
C THR A 193 -34.24 37.30 12.99
N GLN A 194 -33.64 36.90 14.13
CA GLN A 194 -33.43 37.81 15.26
C GLN A 194 -32.45 38.95 14.91
N GLU A 195 -31.34 38.64 14.24
CA GLU A 195 -30.38 39.62 13.73
C GLU A 195 -31.09 40.67 12.85
N LYS A 196 -31.85 40.21 11.85
CA LYS A 196 -32.58 41.10 10.94
C LYS A 196 -33.60 41.99 11.68
N ALA A 197 -34.29 41.45 12.68
CA ALA A 197 -35.25 42.21 13.48
C ALA A 197 -34.57 43.30 14.34
N GLU A 198 -33.46 42.96 14.99
CA GLU A 198 -32.69 43.91 15.79
C GLU A 198 -32.01 44.99 14.92
N VAL A 199 -31.48 44.60 13.75
CA VAL A 199 -30.91 45.54 12.76
C VAL A 199 -31.98 46.50 12.24
N SER A 200 -33.15 45.99 11.84
CA SER A 200 -34.25 46.85 11.37
C SER A 200 -34.74 47.82 12.44
N ARG A 201 -34.75 47.40 13.71
CA ARG A 201 -35.07 48.29 14.84
C ARG A 201 -34.02 49.39 15.02
N ALA A 202 -32.74 49.05 14.89
CA ALA A 202 -31.64 50.01 14.98
C ALA A 202 -31.65 50.99 13.80
N GLU A 203 -31.88 50.51 12.57
CA GLU A 203 -32.03 51.35 11.37
C GLU A 203 -33.20 52.34 11.50
N GLY A 204 -34.34 51.90 12.03
CA GLY A 204 -35.47 52.80 12.28
C GLY A 204 -35.16 53.91 13.29
N LEU A 205 -34.36 53.62 14.33
CA LEU A 205 -33.89 54.63 15.28
C LEU A 205 -32.90 55.60 14.62
N LEU A 206 -32.00 55.10 13.76
CA LEU A 206 -31.07 55.93 12.99
C LEU A 206 -31.82 56.92 12.09
N GLU A 207 -32.83 56.44 11.35
CA GLU A 207 -33.64 57.30 10.47
C GLU A 207 -34.38 58.39 11.26
N GLN A 208 -34.93 58.05 12.44
CA GLN A 208 -35.56 59.04 13.33
C GLN A 208 -34.57 60.13 13.76
N LEU A 209 -33.36 59.74 14.16
CA LEU A 209 -32.31 60.69 14.55
C LEU A 209 -31.86 61.57 13.38
N GLU A 210 -31.70 61.00 12.19
CA GLU A 210 -31.33 61.76 10.98
C GLU A 210 -32.40 62.80 10.61
N GLN A 211 -33.69 62.44 10.68
CA GLN A 211 -34.80 63.37 10.45
C GLN A 211 -34.84 64.48 11.50
N GLU A 212 -34.57 64.17 12.76
CA GLU A 212 -34.51 65.15 13.85
C GLU A 212 -33.35 66.12 13.65
N ILE A 213 -32.16 65.62 13.34
CA ILE A 213 -30.98 66.45 12.99
C ILE A 213 -31.30 67.36 11.79
N ALA A 214 -31.96 66.85 10.76
CA ALA A 214 -32.32 67.65 9.59
C ALA A 214 -33.35 68.75 9.90
N LYS A 215 -34.29 68.51 10.83
CA LYS A 215 -35.21 69.55 11.33
C LYS A 215 -34.47 70.61 12.15
N LEU A 216 -33.58 70.17 13.04
CA LEU A 216 -32.75 71.06 13.85
C LEU A 216 -31.85 71.95 13.00
N ARG A 217 -31.19 71.39 11.96
CA ARG A 217 -30.38 72.16 11.01
C ARG A 217 -31.18 73.22 10.28
N ARG A 218 -32.33 72.86 9.68
CA ARG A 218 -33.21 73.83 9.01
C ARG A 218 -33.66 74.96 9.92
N ARG A 219 -34.01 74.64 11.16
CA ARG A 219 -34.38 75.66 12.15
C ARG A 219 -33.20 76.55 12.53
N GLY A 220 -32.00 75.98 12.59
CA GLY A 220 -30.75 76.75 12.73
C GLY A 220 -30.57 77.74 11.58
N ASP A 221 -30.73 77.30 10.34
CA ASP A 221 -30.61 78.14 9.15
C ASP A 221 -31.67 79.27 9.13
N GLU A 222 -32.92 78.97 9.51
CA GLU A 222 -34.02 79.96 9.61
C GLU A 222 -33.74 81.03 10.68
N LEU A 223 -33.19 80.61 11.84
CA LEU A 223 -32.78 81.54 12.90
C LEU A 223 -31.60 82.41 12.46
N GLU A 224 -30.62 81.85 11.74
CA GLU A 224 -29.50 82.60 11.19
C GLU A 224 -29.97 83.63 10.16
N GLN A 225 -30.87 83.26 9.24
CA GLN A 225 -31.46 84.20 8.28
C GLN A 225 -32.25 85.32 8.98
N LEU A 226 -33.02 84.98 10.02
CA LEU A 226 -33.77 85.98 10.77
C LEU A 226 -32.84 86.95 11.51
N SER A 227 -31.71 86.48 12.04
CA SER A 227 -30.73 87.33 12.75
C SER A 227 -30.08 88.40 11.86
N HIS A 228 -30.03 88.19 10.55
CA HIS A 228 -29.46 89.13 9.57
C HIS A 228 -30.50 90.01 8.88
N THR A 229 -31.78 89.96 9.27
CA THR A 229 -32.81 90.80 8.66
C THR A 229 -32.78 92.23 9.20
N GLU A 230 -32.87 93.23 8.33
CA GLU A 230 -32.98 94.65 8.71
C GLU A 230 -34.44 95.09 8.93
N ASP A 231 -35.42 94.23 8.60
CA ASP A 231 -36.85 94.49 8.83
C ASP A 231 -37.23 94.14 10.28
N HIS A 232 -37.28 95.17 11.13
CA HIS A 232 -37.61 95.04 12.54
C HIS A 232 -39.01 94.46 12.81
N ILE A 233 -39.98 94.66 11.92
CA ILE A 233 -41.34 94.11 12.10
C ILE A 233 -41.35 92.63 11.77
N HIS A 234 -40.71 92.23 10.65
CA HIS A 234 -40.56 90.83 10.28
C HIS A 234 -39.75 90.04 11.32
N PHE A 235 -38.69 90.64 11.89
CA PHE A 235 -37.93 90.04 12.99
C PHE A 235 -38.84 89.69 14.18
N LEU A 236 -39.61 90.66 14.69
CA LEU A 236 -40.44 90.48 15.88
C LEU A 236 -41.64 89.55 15.64
N GLN A 237 -42.20 89.52 14.43
CA GLN A 237 -43.30 88.60 14.09
C GLN A 237 -42.82 87.15 13.91
N SER A 238 -41.65 86.96 13.29
CA SER A 238 -41.07 85.65 13.05
C SER A 238 -40.40 85.05 14.30
N ASP A 239 -39.77 85.88 15.14
CA ASP A 239 -39.22 85.47 16.45
C ASP A 239 -40.32 84.89 17.36
N ARG A 240 -41.49 85.52 17.39
CA ARG A 240 -42.66 85.02 18.12
C ARG A 240 -43.15 83.65 17.64
N SER A 241 -42.94 83.33 16.36
CA SER A 241 -43.33 82.06 15.75
C SER A 241 -42.26 80.96 15.93
N LEU A 242 -40.98 81.34 15.87
CA LEU A 242 -39.83 80.46 16.03
C LEU A 242 -39.45 80.19 17.49
N SER A 243 -40.04 80.89 18.47
CA SER A 243 -39.81 80.70 19.90
C SER A 243 -40.59 79.53 20.53
N SER A 244 -41.42 78.80 19.78
CA SER A 244 -42.17 77.65 20.30
C SER A 244 -41.26 76.41 20.46
N PRO A 245 -41.07 75.86 21.68
CA PRO A 245 -40.22 74.69 21.86
C PRO A 245 -40.92 73.46 21.28
N SER A 246 -40.42 72.96 20.14
CA SER A 246 -40.92 71.73 19.51
C SER A 246 -39.81 70.68 19.35
N VAL A 247 -38.86 70.66 20.28
CA VAL A 247 -37.84 69.62 20.39
C VAL A 247 -37.92 69.08 21.80
N SER A 248 -38.36 67.84 21.93
CA SER A 248 -38.37 67.11 23.20
C SER A 248 -36.93 67.01 23.69
N LEU A 249 -36.63 67.59 24.87
CA LEU A 249 -35.27 67.65 25.42
C LEU A 249 -34.80 66.35 26.10
N ASP A 250 -35.62 65.29 26.08
CA ASP A 250 -35.28 64.02 26.72
C ASP A 250 -35.11 62.90 25.68
N LEU A 251 -33.88 62.70 25.21
CA LEU A 251 -33.49 61.46 24.55
C LEU A 251 -33.13 60.42 25.63
N PRO A 252 -33.80 59.26 25.71
CA PRO A 252 -33.37 58.20 26.60
C PRO A 252 -31.97 57.72 26.17
N SER A 253 -31.07 57.54 27.14
CA SER A 253 -29.74 56.96 26.93
C SER A 253 -29.86 55.61 26.19
N ILE A 254 -29.61 55.61 24.88
CA ILE A 254 -29.61 54.40 24.05
C ILE A 254 -28.35 53.61 24.40
N VAL A 255 -28.48 52.67 25.34
CA VAL A 255 -27.46 51.64 25.54
C VAL A 255 -27.64 50.59 24.44
N VAL A 256 -26.95 50.75 23.32
CA VAL A 256 -26.76 49.64 22.39
C VAL A 256 -25.80 48.68 23.08
N CYS A 257 -26.28 47.49 23.48
CA CYS A 257 -25.44 46.44 24.05
C CYS A 257 -25.19 45.35 22.99
N PRO A 258 -24.17 45.49 22.12
CA PRO A 258 -23.99 44.60 20.98
C PRO A 258 -23.49 43.18 21.34
N LEU A 259 -23.14 42.91 22.61
CA LEU A 259 -22.38 41.71 22.97
C LEU A 259 -23.17 40.58 23.67
N GLN A 260 -24.45 40.76 24.00
CA GLN A 260 -25.22 39.77 24.78
C GLN A 260 -26.40 39.10 24.06
N CYS A 261 -26.79 39.51 22.86
CA CYS A 261 -28.03 38.99 22.22
C CYS A 261 -27.98 37.51 21.79
N PHE A 262 -26.79 36.93 21.59
CA PHE A 262 -26.64 35.57 21.03
C PHE A 262 -25.86 34.60 21.93
N GLY A 263 -25.33 35.07 23.06
CA GLY A 263 -24.55 34.25 24.00
C GLY A 263 -25.35 33.07 24.58
N ASP A 264 -26.63 33.31 24.88
CA ASP A 264 -27.53 32.30 25.44
C ASP A 264 -27.88 31.17 24.45
N VAL A 265 -27.93 31.50 23.15
CA VAL A 265 -28.11 30.51 22.08
C VAL A 265 -26.90 29.59 22.00
N SER A 266 -25.68 30.17 22.01
CA SER A 266 -24.43 29.40 21.99
C SER A 266 -24.28 28.50 23.22
N LYS A 267 -24.68 28.99 24.40
CA LYS A 267 -24.68 28.21 25.63
C LYS A 267 -25.66 27.04 25.55
N SER A 268 -26.88 27.29 25.10
CA SER A 268 -27.92 26.25 24.95
C SER A 268 -27.52 25.15 23.95
N VAL A 269 -26.86 25.53 22.85
CA VAL A 269 -26.31 24.56 21.88
C VAL A 269 -25.16 23.75 22.47
N SER A 270 -24.32 24.36 23.31
CA SER A 270 -23.22 23.67 24.00
C SER A 270 -23.75 22.65 25.00
N GLU A 271 -24.79 22.99 25.77
CA GLU A 271 -25.47 22.06 26.68
C GLU A 271 -26.14 20.89 25.94
N LEU A 272 -26.73 21.15 24.76
CA LEU A 272 -27.28 20.09 23.91
C LEU A 272 -26.18 19.13 23.43
N ARG A 273 -25.02 19.66 23.04
CA ARG A 273 -23.86 18.84 22.62
C ARG A 273 -23.45 17.88 23.73
N GLU A 274 -23.26 18.36 24.95
CA GLU A 274 -22.85 17.51 26.08
C GLU A 274 -23.85 16.37 26.33
N LYS A 275 -25.16 16.68 26.32
CA LYS A 275 -26.21 15.66 26.48
C LYS A 275 -26.20 14.61 25.37
N VAL A 276 -25.95 15.01 24.12
CA VAL A 276 -25.84 14.08 23.00
C VAL A 276 -24.60 13.20 23.13
N GLU A 277 -23.44 13.76 23.51
CA GLU A 277 -22.21 13.00 23.70
C GLU A 277 -22.35 11.95 24.82
N ASP A 278 -23.01 12.29 25.92
CA ASP A 278 -23.22 11.36 27.04
C ASP A 278 -24.19 10.23 26.69
N LEU A 279 -25.28 10.53 25.97
CA LEU A 279 -26.19 9.52 25.44
C LEU A 279 -25.47 8.56 24.47
N LEU A 280 -24.64 9.10 23.59
CA LEU A 280 -23.86 8.31 22.64
C LEU A 280 -22.87 7.38 23.35
N LYS A 281 -22.16 7.86 24.38
CA LYS A 281 -21.24 7.03 25.18
C LYS A 281 -21.96 5.87 25.85
N GLY A 282 -23.12 6.13 26.48
CA GLY A 282 -23.89 5.12 27.18
C GLY A 282 -24.44 4.02 26.27
N GLU A 283 -25.03 4.40 25.14
CA GLU A 283 -25.58 3.44 24.17
C GLU A 283 -24.49 2.69 23.40
N TRP A 284 -23.33 3.32 23.14
CA TRP A 284 -22.20 2.66 22.49
C TRP A 284 -21.71 1.43 23.26
N THR A 285 -21.66 1.51 24.58
CA THR A 285 -21.33 0.36 25.44
C THR A 285 -22.29 -0.80 25.22
N LYS A 286 -23.59 -0.56 25.09
CA LYS A 286 -24.61 -1.61 24.86
C LYS A 286 -24.50 -2.24 23.47
N ILE A 287 -24.25 -1.43 22.44
CA ILE A 287 -24.03 -1.90 21.05
C ILE A 287 -22.78 -2.80 21.01
N SER A 288 -21.70 -2.39 21.66
CA SER A 288 -20.45 -3.15 21.70
C SER A 288 -20.60 -4.51 22.40
N THR A 289 -21.41 -4.61 23.45
CA THR A 289 -21.67 -5.87 24.17
C THR A 289 -22.61 -6.81 23.42
N THR A 290 -23.61 -6.27 22.72
CA THR A 290 -24.60 -7.07 21.97
C THR A 290 -23.97 -7.74 20.76
N GLY A 291 -23.01 -7.07 20.09
CA GLY A 291 -22.23 -7.65 19.00
C GLY A 291 -21.30 -8.81 19.41
N MET A 292 -20.98 -8.96 20.70
CA MET A 292 -20.11 -10.03 21.21
C MET A 292 -20.87 -11.26 21.73
N ALA A 293 -22.13 -11.13 22.13
CA ALA A 293 -22.92 -12.21 22.72
C ALA A 293 -23.27 -13.35 21.72
N GLY A 294 -23.29 -13.06 20.41
CA GLY A 294 -23.54 -14.05 19.36
C GLY A 294 -22.43 -15.10 19.16
N ARG A 295 -21.25 -14.92 19.76
CA ARG A 295 -20.10 -15.83 19.58
C ARG A 295 -20.23 -17.17 20.32
N ASN A 296 -21.04 -17.26 21.37
CA ASN A 296 -21.00 -18.42 22.27
C ASN A 296 -21.95 -19.57 21.88
N ASN A 297 -22.96 -19.33 21.02
CA ASN A 297 -23.91 -20.39 20.63
C ASN A 297 -23.59 -21.08 19.29
N HIS A 298 -22.94 -20.41 18.34
CA HIS A 298 -22.63 -21.01 17.03
C HIS A 298 -21.30 -21.77 16.99
N SER A 299 -20.31 -21.37 17.79
CA SER A 299 -19.00 -22.06 17.85
C SER A 299 -19.10 -23.47 18.46
N SER A 300 -20.09 -23.73 19.31
CA SER A 300 -20.36 -25.02 19.95
C SER A 300 -21.07 -25.99 18.99
N GLN A 301 -21.97 -25.48 18.13
CA GLN A 301 -22.62 -26.28 17.08
C GLN A 301 -21.67 -26.66 15.94
N MET A 302 -20.76 -25.76 15.53
CA MET A 302 -19.79 -26.05 14.46
C MET A 302 -18.71 -27.06 14.85
N LYS A 303 -18.34 -27.14 16.14
CA LYS A 303 -17.36 -28.12 16.63
C LYS A 303 -17.93 -29.54 16.69
N ALA A 304 -19.23 -29.69 16.97
CA ALA A 304 -19.89 -30.99 17.06
C ALA A 304 -20.00 -31.71 15.70
N ALA A 305 -20.12 -30.97 14.59
CA ALA A 305 -20.25 -31.55 13.24
C ALA A 305 -18.93 -32.12 12.66
N LEU A 306 -17.78 -31.84 13.28
CA LEU A 306 -16.47 -32.28 12.81
C LEU A 306 -15.93 -33.53 13.53
N GLN A 307 -16.66 -34.07 14.51
CA GLN A 307 -16.22 -35.22 15.34
C GLN A 307 -17.28 -36.33 15.38
N GLN A 308 -17.29 -37.19 14.36
CA GLN A 308 -17.85 -38.56 14.33
C GLN A 308 -17.00 -39.34 13.28
N ASP A 309 -16.29 -40.44 13.50
CA ASP A 309 -16.05 -41.38 14.61
C ASP A 309 -14.65 -42.01 14.43
N ASP A 310 -14.02 -42.47 15.53
CA ASP A 310 -13.62 -43.89 15.71
C ASP A 310 -13.46 -44.17 17.25
N PRO A 311 -13.91 -45.32 17.78
CA PRO A 311 -14.00 -45.57 19.22
C PRO A 311 -12.88 -46.48 19.75
N MET A 312 -12.22 -46.10 20.85
CA MET A 312 -11.84 -47.00 21.96
C MET A 312 -11.15 -46.23 23.11
N GLU A 313 -11.70 -46.41 24.32
CA GLU A 313 -11.12 -46.37 25.70
C GLU A 313 -10.12 -45.24 26.07
N ASP A 314 -10.23 -44.51 27.17
CA ASP A 314 -10.50 -44.96 28.55
C ASP A 314 -10.95 -43.79 29.45
N LYS A 315 -11.64 -44.12 30.55
CA LYS A 315 -12.17 -43.22 31.59
C LYS A 315 -11.11 -42.90 32.65
N ASP A 316 -11.08 -41.65 33.11
CA ASP A 316 -11.50 -41.24 34.47
C ASP A 316 -10.72 -40.01 35.02
N ARG A 317 -11.46 -39.24 35.83
CA ARG A 317 -11.06 -38.18 36.78
C ARG A 317 -10.59 -36.82 36.28
N GLY A 318 -11.53 -35.88 36.36
CA GLY A 318 -11.25 -34.46 36.45
C GLY A 318 -10.86 -33.99 37.85
N GLN A 319 -10.33 -32.77 37.92
CA GLN A 319 -10.51 -31.84 39.02
C GLN A 319 -10.36 -30.41 38.49
N GLY A 320 -11.35 -29.57 38.82
CA GLY A 320 -11.41 -28.18 38.38
C GLY A 320 -10.41 -27.29 39.11
N VAL A 321 -9.81 -26.36 38.36
CA VAL A 321 -9.05 -25.24 38.92
C VAL A 321 -9.79 -23.95 38.59
N LYS A 322 -10.21 -23.26 39.66
CA LYS A 322 -10.82 -21.95 39.68
C LYS A 322 -9.91 -20.92 38.99
N ARG A 323 -10.47 -20.13 38.06
CA ARG A 323 -9.84 -18.91 37.54
C ARG A 323 -9.71 -17.90 38.68
N ARG A 324 -8.48 -17.45 38.96
CA ARG A 324 -8.22 -16.20 39.70
C ARG A 324 -8.08 -15.04 38.72
N PRO A 325 -8.40 -13.79 39.15
CA PRO A 325 -8.37 -12.62 38.28
C PRO A 325 -6.94 -12.24 37.93
N SER A 326 -6.80 -11.66 36.75
CA SER A 326 -5.61 -11.03 36.19
C SER A 326 -4.98 -10.04 37.16
N SER A 327 -3.79 -10.35 37.66
CA SER A 327 -2.85 -9.35 38.18
C SER A 327 -2.19 -8.63 37.01
N GLU A 328 -2.24 -7.30 37.01
CA GLU A 328 -1.45 -6.45 36.13
C GLU A 328 0.04 -6.83 36.25
N PHE A 329 0.68 -7.08 35.10
CA PHE A 329 2.10 -7.43 35.03
C PHE A 329 2.89 -6.20 34.56
N PRO A 330 4.04 -5.88 35.18
CA PRO A 330 4.81 -4.69 34.84
C PRO A 330 5.56 -4.88 33.51
N VAL A 331 5.45 -3.86 32.65
CA VAL A 331 5.89 -3.84 31.25
C VAL A 331 7.27 -3.20 31.15
N GLY A 332 8.32 -4.01 30.99
CA GLY A 332 9.70 -3.52 31.10
C GLY A 332 10.27 -2.78 29.87
N ASN A 333 9.71 -2.97 28.66
CA ASN A 333 10.30 -2.46 27.40
C ASN A 333 9.29 -1.98 26.33
N LEU A 334 7.98 -1.96 26.62
CA LEU A 334 7.06 -1.14 25.82
C LEU A 334 7.15 0.28 26.33
N VAL A 335 7.24 1.24 25.42
CA VAL A 335 7.49 2.64 25.76
C VAL A 335 6.36 3.50 25.21
N ASP A 336 6.00 4.55 25.93
CA ASP A 336 5.14 5.59 25.38
C ASP A 336 5.85 6.25 24.19
N ILE A 337 5.12 6.61 23.15
CA ILE A 337 5.73 7.27 22.00
C ILE A 337 6.33 8.63 22.38
N ASP A 338 5.81 9.29 23.42
CA ASP A 338 6.30 10.58 23.89
C ASP A 338 7.68 10.49 24.58
N ASP A 339 8.04 9.30 25.07
CA ASP A 339 9.33 9.01 25.69
C ASP A 339 10.37 8.46 24.69
N THR A 340 10.03 8.37 23.39
CA THR A 340 10.98 7.92 22.37
C THR A 340 11.93 9.05 21.92
N PRO A 341 13.21 8.76 21.65
CA PRO A 341 14.13 9.70 21.01
C PRO A 341 13.54 10.31 19.73
N LYS A 342 13.35 11.63 19.74
CA LYS A 342 12.87 12.44 18.60
C LYS A 342 13.72 13.68 18.44
N VAL A 343 14.00 14.05 17.19
CA VAL A 343 14.58 15.36 16.84
C VAL A 343 13.58 16.46 17.21
N PRO A 344 14.01 17.62 17.76
CA PRO A 344 15.38 18.09 17.93
C PRO A 344 16.10 17.62 19.21
N LYS A 345 15.45 16.87 20.10
CA LYS A 345 16.03 16.47 21.40
C LYS A 345 17.20 15.49 21.28
N CYS A 346 17.19 14.63 20.25
CA CYS A 346 18.28 13.72 19.91
C CYS A 346 18.78 14.06 18.50
N TYR A 347 19.84 14.87 18.42
CA TYR A 347 20.34 15.40 17.17
C TYR A 347 21.83 15.72 17.28
N VAL A 348 22.53 15.58 16.16
CA VAL A 348 23.92 16.03 16.03
C VAL A 348 23.88 17.39 15.33
N GLU A 349 24.37 18.42 16.00
CA GLU A 349 24.57 19.75 15.40
C GLU A 349 25.38 19.60 14.11
N LEU A 350 24.88 20.18 13.02
CA LEU A 350 25.52 20.00 11.72
C LEU A 350 26.68 20.96 11.53
N GLU A 351 27.76 20.40 11.00
CA GLU A 351 28.83 21.19 10.40
C GLU A 351 28.28 22.10 9.29
N PRO A 352 28.91 23.26 9.04
CA PRO A 352 28.50 24.17 7.98
C PRO A 352 28.34 23.45 6.64
N LEU A 353 27.21 23.69 5.97
CA LEU A 353 26.92 23.08 4.68
C LEU A 353 28.01 23.43 3.67
N SER A 354 28.67 22.42 3.13
CA SER A 354 29.80 22.59 2.22
C SER A 354 29.72 21.63 1.04
N PHE A 355 30.49 21.93 -0.01
CA PHE A 355 30.61 21.05 -1.17
C PHE A 355 31.55 19.89 -0.87
N SER A 356 31.17 18.69 -1.30
CA SER A 356 32.06 17.53 -1.28
C SER A 356 31.91 16.72 -2.57
N ARG A 357 32.79 15.73 -2.76
CA ARG A 357 32.70 14.81 -3.91
C ARG A 357 31.42 13.97 -3.90
N THR A 358 30.80 13.80 -2.73
CA THR A 358 29.60 12.99 -2.51
C THR A 358 28.37 13.84 -2.18
N HIS A 359 28.49 15.17 -2.19
CA HIS A 359 27.40 16.09 -1.83
C HIS A 359 27.34 17.28 -2.78
N THR A 360 26.31 17.28 -3.63
CA THR A 360 26.00 18.38 -4.54
C THR A 360 25.04 19.36 -3.88
N VAL A 361 25.51 20.58 -3.63
CA VAL A 361 24.66 21.68 -3.16
C VAL A 361 24.29 22.59 -4.35
N LEU A 362 23.02 22.97 -4.49
CA LEU A 362 22.52 23.82 -5.59
C LEU A 362 22.24 25.27 -5.17
N ILE A 363 22.54 25.62 -3.93
CA ILE A 363 22.45 26.98 -3.39
C ILE A 363 23.84 27.51 -3.04
N ASP A 364 23.99 28.84 -3.00
CA ASP A 364 25.20 29.48 -2.50
C ASP A 364 25.29 29.30 -0.98
N VAL A 365 26.27 28.52 -0.54
CA VAL A 365 26.47 28.17 0.87
C VAL A 365 26.87 29.38 1.74
N ASN A 366 27.44 30.43 1.14
CA ASN A 366 27.83 31.64 1.87
C ASN A 366 26.65 32.53 2.23
N GLU A 367 25.46 32.24 1.68
CA GLU A 367 24.25 33.06 1.85
C GLU A 367 23.15 32.34 2.63
N ILE A 368 23.47 31.24 3.32
CA ILE A 368 22.52 30.51 4.18
C ILE A 368 22.39 31.27 5.51
N HIS A 369 21.43 32.18 5.57
CA HIS A 369 21.00 32.82 6.82
C HIS A 369 19.48 32.76 6.98
N PRO A 370 18.96 32.66 8.22
CA PRO A 370 17.52 32.58 8.47
C PRO A 370 16.68 33.76 7.92
N LYS A 371 17.34 34.88 7.58
CA LYS A 371 16.70 36.11 7.09
C LYS A 371 17.09 36.49 5.65
N SER A 372 17.92 35.69 4.97
CA SER A 372 18.37 35.97 3.60
C SER A 372 17.59 35.18 2.56
N THR A 373 17.47 35.75 1.36
CA THR A 373 16.94 35.03 0.20
C THR A 373 18.02 34.09 -0.32
N LEU A 374 17.76 32.78 -0.27
CA LEU A 374 18.69 31.77 -0.81
C LEU A 374 18.96 31.99 -2.30
N LYS A 375 20.23 32.16 -2.67
CA LYS A 375 20.65 32.27 -4.07
C LYS A 375 21.05 30.93 -4.67
N ALA A 376 20.80 30.80 -5.97
CA ALA A 376 21.20 29.62 -6.72
C ALA A 376 22.72 29.59 -6.90
N GLN A 377 23.32 28.43 -6.64
CA GLN A 377 24.75 28.20 -6.86
C GLN A 377 25.09 28.36 -8.34
N SER A 378 26.06 29.22 -8.64
CA SER A 378 26.59 29.37 -9.99
C SER A 378 27.24 28.07 -10.49
N GLY A 379 27.04 27.77 -11.77
CA GLY A 379 27.54 26.57 -12.42
C GLY A 379 27.20 26.55 -13.91
N GLN A 380 27.28 25.37 -14.51
CA GLN A 380 26.87 25.13 -15.90
C GLN A 380 26.00 23.88 -15.97
N HIS A 381 25.12 23.82 -16.96
CA HIS A 381 24.35 22.62 -17.28
C HIS A 381 25.23 21.60 -18.00
N VAL A 382 24.88 20.32 -17.87
CA VAL A 382 25.59 19.20 -18.49
C VAL A 382 24.57 18.29 -19.17
N TRP A 383 24.81 17.94 -20.43
CA TRP A 383 23.94 17.06 -21.21
C TRP A 383 24.61 15.71 -21.50
N ASN A 384 24.64 14.84 -20.49
CA ASN A 384 25.12 13.46 -20.64
C ASN A 384 24.29 12.50 -19.77
N ARG A 385 24.75 11.25 -19.63
CA ARG A 385 24.03 10.17 -18.92
C ARG A 385 24.12 10.24 -17.39
N ASP A 386 24.99 11.10 -16.84
CA ASP A 386 25.27 11.18 -15.40
C ASP A 386 24.54 12.36 -14.73
N PHE A 387 23.91 13.24 -15.53
CA PHE A 387 23.20 14.43 -15.07
C PHE A 387 21.77 14.48 -15.60
N VAL A 388 20.91 15.23 -14.92
CA VAL A 388 19.58 15.56 -15.40
C VAL A 388 19.68 16.38 -16.68
N LYS A 389 19.06 15.89 -17.76
CA LYS A 389 18.90 16.63 -19.01
C LYS A 389 17.87 17.75 -18.85
N MET A 390 18.36 18.96 -18.65
CA MET A 390 17.53 20.12 -18.36
C MET A 390 16.73 20.58 -19.58
N PRO A 391 15.44 20.94 -19.42
CA PRO A 391 14.61 21.48 -20.51
C PRO A 391 15.24 22.68 -21.23
N CYS A 392 15.97 23.52 -20.48
CA CYS A 392 16.62 24.74 -20.94
C CYS A 392 18.01 24.54 -21.57
N SER A 393 18.46 23.30 -21.74
CA SER A 393 19.73 23.00 -22.42
C SER A 393 19.63 23.31 -23.92
N PRO A 394 20.67 23.88 -24.55
CA PRO A 394 20.74 24.04 -26.02
C PRO A 394 20.58 22.70 -26.78
N GLU A 395 20.99 21.59 -26.18
CA GLU A 395 20.90 20.23 -26.72
C GLU A 395 19.49 19.62 -26.65
N SER A 396 18.56 20.30 -25.97
CA SER A 396 17.14 19.93 -25.94
C SER A 396 16.51 20.33 -27.28
N LEU A 397 16.31 19.37 -28.18
CA LEU A 397 15.77 19.58 -29.53
C LEU A 397 14.37 18.99 -29.71
N ILE A 398 13.57 19.56 -30.62
CA ILE A 398 12.26 19.02 -31.00
C ILE A 398 12.44 18.02 -32.15
N LYS A 399 11.86 16.83 -32.01
CA LYS A 399 11.81 15.82 -33.07
C LYS A 399 10.40 15.74 -33.64
N THR A 400 10.25 15.91 -34.94
CA THR A 400 8.97 15.83 -35.67
C THR A 400 9.07 14.71 -36.70
N GLY A 401 8.62 13.51 -36.35
CA GLY A 401 8.79 12.32 -37.19
C GLY A 401 10.26 11.89 -37.33
N SER A 402 10.69 11.58 -38.55
CA SER A 402 12.08 11.21 -38.91
C SER A 402 13.04 12.40 -38.97
N VAL A 403 12.51 13.64 -38.95
CA VAL A 403 13.27 14.87 -39.14
C VAL A 403 13.50 15.54 -37.79
N ILE A 404 14.78 15.76 -37.46
CA ILE A 404 15.16 16.62 -36.33
C ILE A 404 15.16 18.06 -36.89
N SER A 405 14.28 18.91 -36.38
CA SER A 405 14.33 20.34 -36.72
C SER A 405 15.50 20.95 -35.94
N PHE A 406 16.55 21.34 -36.67
CA PHE A 406 17.71 22.04 -36.12
C PHE A 406 17.50 23.57 -36.07
N GLU A 407 16.37 24.08 -36.57
CA GLU A 407 16.14 25.52 -36.76
C GLU A 407 15.85 26.29 -35.47
N ARG A 408 15.34 25.62 -34.40
CA ARG A 408 15.13 26.23 -33.07
C ARG A 408 15.31 25.24 -31.93
N GLY A 409 15.97 25.68 -30.85
CA GLY A 409 16.06 24.91 -29.61
C GLY A 409 14.67 24.68 -28.98
N ARG A 410 14.44 23.50 -28.39
CA ARG A 410 13.15 23.15 -27.76
C ARG A 410 12.76 24.12 -26.66
N TRP A 411 13.75 24.62 -25.91
CA TRP A 411 13.50 25.59 -24.84
C TRP A 411 12.89 26.89 -25.34
N GLU A 412 13.24 27.39 -26.52
CA GLU A 412 12.63 28.62 -27.06
C GLU A 412 11.13 28.47 -27.26
N VAL A 413 10.69 27.30 -27.74
CA VAL A 413 9.28 26.98 -27.90
C VAL A 413 8.60 26.83 -26.54
N VAL A 414 9.22 26.09 -25.61
CA VAL A 414 8.72 25.91 -24.23
C VAL A 414 8.57 27.27 -23.55
N PHE A 415 9.64 28.07 -23.51
CA PHE A 415 9.67 29.40 -22.90
C PHE A 415 8.61 30.30 -23.50
N LYS A 416 8.45 30.35 -24.83
CA LYS A 416 7.40 31.16 -25.47
C LYS A 416 5.99 30.75 -25.02
N GLN A 417 5.71 29.45 -24.88
CA GLN A 417 4.40 28.99 -24.40
C GLN A 417 4.20 29.32 -22.91
N LEU A 418 5.21 29.08 -22.07
CA LEU A 418 5.15 29.36 -20.64
C LEU A 418 5.03 30.86 -20.35
N ASP A 419 5.84 31.70 -21.01
CA ASP A 419 5.80 33.17 -20.89
C ASP A 419 4.45 33.73 -21.34
N SER A 420 3.88 33.18 -22.42
CA SER A 420 2.54 33.57 -22.87
C SER A 420 1.44 33.20 -21.85
N LEU A 421 1.59 32.09 -21.13
CA LEU A 421 0.66 31.70 -20.06
C LEU A 421 0.86 32.55 -18.81
N ALA A 422 2.11 32.80 -18.43
CA ALA A 422 2.49 33.58 -17.24
C ALA A 422 1.96 35.02 -17.27
N LYS A 423 1.83 35.61 -18.46
CA LYS A 423 1.26 36.96 -18.65
C LYS A 423 -0.26 37.04 -18.45
N LYS A 424 -0.95 35.90 -18.34
CA LYS A 424 -2.40 35.88 -18.11
C LYS A 424 -2.71 35.99 -16.61
N THR A 425 -3.85 36.59 -16.27
CA THR A 425 -4.40 36.55 -14.91
C THR A 425 -5.02 35.20 -14.59
N THR A 426 -5.68 34.58 -15.57
CA THR A 426 -6.24 33.23 -15.51
C THR A 426 -5.97 32.48 -16.80
N ALA A 427 -5.86 31.15 -16.72
CA ALA A 427 -5.76 30.26 -17.87
C ALA A 427 -6.73 29.09 -17.73
N SER A 428 -7.32 28.67 -18.84
CA SER A 428 -8.15 27.46 -18.90
C SER A 428 -7.29 26.21 -18.96
N VAL A 429 -7.88 25.03 -18.67
CA VAL A 429 -7.20 23.75 -18.91
C VAL A 429 -6.87 23.57 -20.40
N GLY A 430 -7.70 24.09 -21.31
CA GLY A 430 -7.43 24.08 -22.75
C GLY A 430 -6.18 24.89 -23.13
N ASP A 431 -5.91 26.00 -22.45
CA ASP A 431 -4.67 26.76 -22.64
C ASP A 431 -3.43 25.96 -22.18
N VAL A 432 -3.53 25.28 -21.03
CA VAL A 432 -2.49 24.41 -20.49
C VAL A 432 -2.20 23.24 -21.45
N GLU A 433 -3.25 22.56 -21.90
CA GLU A 433 -3.17 21.45 -22.85
C GLU A 433 -2.51 21.89 -24.17
N LYS A 434 -2.97 23.01 -24.74
CA LYS A 434 -2.43 23.57 -25.99
C LYS A 434 -0.94 23.89 -25.87
N ALA A 435 -0.53 24.52 -24.75
CA ALA A 435 0.87 24.81 -24.49
C ALA A 435 1.71 23.53 -24.42
N ILE A 436 1.27 22.52 -23.64
CA ILE A 436 2.00 21.26 -23.45
C ILE A 436 2.17 20.50 -24.76
N LYS A 437 1.11 20.41 -25.57
CA LYS A 437 1.13 19.71 -26.87
C LYS A 437 2.09 20.36 -27.86
N LYS A 438 2.24 21.69 -27.84
CA LYS A 438 3.07 22.44 -28.78
C LYS A 438 4.54 22.01 -28.81
N TYR A 439 5.13 21.69 -27.65
CA TYR A 439 6.53 21.21 -27.53
C TYR A 439 6.63 19.70 -27.25
N ASN A 440 5.51 18.99 -27.32
CA ASN A 440 5.42 17.54 -27.25
C ASN A 440 4.60 16.96 -28.43
N PRO A 441 4.87 17.33 -29.70
CA PRO A 441 4.02 16.97 -30.85
C PRO A 441 3.87 15.46 -31.05
N LYS A 442 4.88 14.67 -30.68
CA LYS A 442 4.83 13.20 -30.71
C LYS A 442 3.65 12.62 -29.91
N TYR A 443 3.21 13.30 -28.86
CA TYR A 443 2.22 12.81 -27.91
C TYR A 443 0.85 13.51 -28.04
N GLU A 444 0.69 14.39 -29.04
CA GLU A 444 -0.51 15.23 -29.22
C GLU A 444 -1.82 14.42 -29.23
N ASN A 445 -1.81 13.26 -29.88
CA ASN A 445 -2.97 12.35 -29.98
C ASN A 445 -2.96 11.22 -28.93
N GLN A 446 -1.93 11.15 -28.06
CA GLN A 446 -1.78 10.09 -27.07
C GLN A 446 -2.11 10.55 -25.64
N TRP A 447 -1.82 11.82 -25.33
CA TRP A 447 -2.05 12.38 -24.01
C TRP A 447 -3.44 12.98 -23.93
N SER A 448 -4.22 12.49 -22.97
CA SER A 448 -5.52 13.03 -22.59
C SER A 448 -5.38 13.98 -21.40
N PHE A 449 -6.23 15.00 -21.37
CA PHE A 449 -6.35 15.98 -20.28
C PHE A 449 -7.74 15.93 -19.61
N ASP A 450 -8.55 14.92 -19.91
CA ASP A 450 -9.91 14.74 -19.40
C ASP A 450 -9.99 14.87 -17.88
N ALA A 451 -9.06 14.25 -17.14
CA ALA A 451 -9.09 14.30 -15.69
C ALA A 451 -8.86 15.73 -15.15
N LEU A 452 -7.97 16.50 -15.77
CA LEU A 452 -7.74 17.90 -15.38
C LEU A 452 -8.92 18.81 -15.78
N HIS A 453 -9.53 18.56 -16.94
CA HIS A 453 -10.74 19.29 -17.37
C HIS A 453 -11.90 19.03 -16.41
N THR A 454 -12.23 17.76 -16.17
CA THR A 454 -13.29 17.35 -15.23
C THR A 454 -13.03 17.89 -13.84
N PHE A 455 -11.79 17.81 -13.35
CA PHE A 455 -11.40 18.36 -12.05
C PHE A 455 -11.77 19.85 -11.89
N VAL A 456 -11.35 20.68 -12.85
CA VAL A 456 -11.60 22.14 -12.78
C VAL A 456 -13.08 22.46 -12.99
N GLN A 457 -13.80 21.68 -13.79
CA GLN A 457 -15.24 21.84 -14.01
C GLN A 457 -16.08 21.49 -12.78
N GLU A 458 -15.72 20.42 -12.08
CA GLU A 458 -16.45 19.92 -10.90
C GLU A 458 -16.03 20.60 -9.59
N ALA A 459 -14.96 21.39 -9.60
CA ALA A 459 -14.46 22.09 -8.42
C ALA A 459 -15.53 23.04 -7.84
N PRO A 460 -15.78 23.01 -6.52
CA PRO A 460 -16.58 24.02 -5.84
C PRO A 460 -16.05 25.43 -6.14
N LYS A 461 -16.96 26.42 -6.27
CA LYS A 461 -16.57 27.79 -6.64
C LYS A 461 -15.56 28.41 -5.68
N GLU A 462 -15.69 28.06 -4.39
CA GLU A 462 -14.84 28.49 -3.29
C GLU A 462 -13.40 27.95 -3.41
N GLU A 463 -13.23 26.82 -4.11
CA GLU A 463 -11.92 26.18 -4.36
C GLU A 463 -11.40 26.43 -5.79
N ASN A 464 -12.15 27.16 -6.62
CA ASN A 464 -11.85 27.34 -8.05
C ASN A 464 -10.79 28.43 -8.33
N TYR A 465 -9.76 28.50 -7.49
CA TYR A 465 -8.60 29.34 -7.74
C TYR A 465 -7.64 28.71 -8.77
N TYR A 466 -7.87 27.47 -9.20
CA TYR A 466 -6.99 26.70 -10.08
C TYR A 466 -6.64 27.40 -11.40
N THR A 467 -7.63 28.07 -12.01
CA THR A 467 -7.42 28.81 -13.27
C THR A 467 -6.46 29.99 -13.10
N SER A 468 -6.37 30.58 -11.89
CA SER A 468 -5.39 31.62 -11.56
C SER A 468 -4.01 31.06 -11.16
N VAL A 469 -3.94 29.78 -10.77
CA VAL A 469 -2.68 29.13 -10.39
C VAL A 469 -1.90 28.69 -11.61
N PHE A 470 -2.54 28.25 -12.70
CA PHE A 470 -1.82 27.82 -13.90
C PHE A 470 -0.84 28.89 -14.44
N PRO A 471 -1.22 30.17 -14.62
CA PRO A 471 -0.26 31.22 -15.00
C PRO A 471 0.94 31.33 -14.04
N LYS A 472 0.70 31.23 -12.73
CA LYS A 472 1.76 31.30 -11.71
C LYS A 472 2.71 30.10 -11.77
N ILE A 473 2.20 28.89 -12.05
CA ILE A 473 3.04 27.72 -12.31
C ILE A 473 3.88 27.96 -13.57
N ALA A 474 3.30 28.54 -14.63
CA ALA A 474 4.01 28.80 -15.87
C ALA A 474 5.14 29.84 -15.68
N GLU A 475 4.87 30.88 -14.89
CA GLU A 475 5.88 31.88 -14.49
C GLU A 475 7.03 31.22 -13.72
N LEU A 476 6.70 30.37 -12.74
CA LEU A 476 7.71 29.67 -11.96
C LEU A 476 8.53 28.72 -12.86
N ALA A 477 7.89 28.03 -13.81
CA ALA A 477 8.56 27.12 -14.75
C ALA A 477 9.47 27.87 -15.74
N SER A 478 9.06 29.05 -16.24
CA SER A 478 9.84 29.83 -17.21
C SER A 478 11.14 30.39 -16.61
N ARG A 479 11.18 30.58 -15.29
CA ARG A 479 12.36 31.01 -14.53
C ARG A 479 13.40 29.90 -14.28
N LEU A 480 13.24 28.71 -14.88
CA LEU A 480 14.14 27.57 -14.69
C LEU A 480 15.64 27.89 -14.81
N PRO A 481 16.13 28.61 -15.85
CA PRO A 481 17.56 28.93 -15.99
C PRO A 481 18.08 29.86 -14.88
N HIS A 482 17.20 30.63 -14.23
CA HIS A 482 17.55 31.52 -13.13
C HIS A 482 17.65 30.77 -11.81
N HIS A 483 16.75 29.81 -11.58
CA HIS A 483 16.70 29.01 -10.35
C HIS A 483 17.70 27.86 -10.32
N ILE A 484 17.95 27.20 -11.47
CA ILE A 484 18.83 26.06 -11.59
C ILE A 484 19.98 26.45 -12.51
N LYS A 485 21.10 26.89 -11.94
CA LYS A 485 22.30 27.29 -12.70
C LYS A 485 23.37 26.19 -12.76
N LYS A 486 23.36 25.29 -11.79
CA LYS A 486 24.30 24.16 -11.65
C LYS A 486 23.64 22.86 -12.07
N ALA A 487 24.38 21.97 -12.73
CA ALA A 487 23.90 20.66 -13.13
C ALA A 487 23.49 19.81 -11.91
N ILE A 488 22.41 19.04 -12.07
CA ILE A 488 21.89 18.13 -11.06
C ILE A 488 22.37 16.72 -11.43
N PRO A 489 23.23 16.07 -10.64
CA PRO A 489 23.66 14.70 -10.93
C PRO A 489 22.48 13.74 -10.78
N LEU A 490 22.53 12.63 -11.50
CA LEU A 490 21.65 11.50 -11.23
C LEU A 490 22.21 10.69 -10.07
N LEU A 491 21.36 10.38 -9.10
CA LEU A 491 21.64 9.45 -8.01
C LEU A 491 21.57 8.01 -8.57
N GLN A 492 22.66 7.57 -9.17
CA GLN A 492 22.82 6.27 -9.83
C GLN A 492 23.03 5.12 -8.83
N ARG A 493 22.71 3.89 -9.26
CA ARG A 493 22.92 2.67 -8.47
C ARG A 493 24.38 2.44 -8.08
N GLY A 494 24.58 1.91 -6.88
CA GLY A 494 25.89 1.50 -6.35
C GLY A 494 26.75 2.65 -5.82
N GLN A 495 26.18 3.85 -5.65
CA GLN A 495 26.90 5.03 -5.19
C GLN A 495 26.12 5.72 -4.07
N THR A 496 26.84 6.17 -3.05
CA THR A 496 26.30 7.07 -2.02
C THR A 496 26.54 8.51 -2.45
N HIS A 497 25.47 9.28 -2.64
CA HIS A 497 25.56 10.68 -3.06
C HIS A 497 24.34 11.47 -2.57
N SER A 498 24.58 12.73 -2.22
CA SER A 498 23.57 13.66 -1.70
C SER A 498 23.36 14.87 -2.61
N ILE A 499 22.12 15.35 -2.69
CA ILE A 499 21.75 16.58 -3.39
C ILE A 499 20.95 17.46 -2.44
N THR A 500 21.40 18.69 -2.20
CA THR A 500 20.65 19.69 -1.44
C THR A 500 20.15 20.80 -2.36
N LEU A 501 18.84 21.02 -2.33
CA LEU A 501 18.15 22.06 -3.10
C LEU A 501 17.33 22.95 -2.16
N SER A 502 17.04 24.18 -2.56
CA SER A 502 15.99 24.96 -1.90
C SER A 502 14.59 24.47 -2.28
N GLN A 503 13.62 24.64 -1.38
CA GLN A 503 12.19 24.36 -1.66
C GLN A 503 11.71 25.14 -2.90
N SER A 504 12.25 26.35 -3.10
CA SER A 504 12.04 27.17 -4.29
C SER A 504 12.57 26.55 -5.60
N GLN A 505 13.75 25.93 -5.57
CA GLN A 505 14.30 25.19 -6.71
C GLN A 505 13.45 23.96 -7.02
N ILE A 506 13.01 23.25 -5.98
CA ILE A 506 12.11 22.09 -6.11
C ILE A 506 10.79 22.50 -6.75
N ALA A 507 10.17 23.58 -6.30
CA ALA A 507 8.94 24.12 -6.88
C ALA A 507 9.11 24.48 -8.36
N CYS A 508 10.25 25.06 -8.76
CA CYS A 508 10.56 25.35 -10.16
C CYS A 508 10.72 24.08 -11.02
N LEU A 509 11.39 23.05 -10.49
CA LEU A 509 11.51 21.75 -11.16
C LEU A 509 10.15 21.05 -11.29
N LEU A 510 9.31 21.08 -10.25
CA LEU A 510 7.98 20.51 -10.28
C LEU A 510 7.02 21.30 -11.19
N ALA A 511 7.16 22.62 -11.30
CA ALA A 511 6.41 23.42 -12.25
C ALA A 511 6.75 23.01 -13.71
N ASN A 512 8.02 22.70 -13.98
CA ASN A 512 8.45 22.13 -15.25
C ASN A 512 7.91 20.71 -15.48
N ALA A 513 7.83 19.89 -14.42
CA ALA A 513 7.21 18.57 -14.46
C ALA A 513 5.69 18.64 -14.74
N PHE A 514 4.99 19.61 -14.14
CA PHE A 514 3.58 19.89 -14.37
C PHE A 514 3.33 20.24 -15.84
N TYR A 515 4.16 21.11 -16.42
CA TYR A 515 4.11 21.44 -17.85
C TYR A 515 4.81 20.40 -18.76
N CYS A 516 5.19 19.23 -18.24
CA CYS A 516 5.75 18.14 -19.02
C CYS A 516 6.98 18.54 -19.88
N THR A 517 7.86 19.40 -19.36
CA THR A 517 8.96 19.97 -20.15
C THR A 517 10.20 19.08 -20.17
N PHE A 518 10.37 18.14 -19.22
CA PHE A 518 11.57 17.30 -19.16
C PHE A 518 11.71 16.40 -20.40
N PRO A 519 12.80 16.55 -21.19
CA PRO A 519 13.03 15.78 -22.41
C PRO A 519 13.44 14.34 -22.05
N HIS A 520 13.27 13.38 -22.97
CA HIS A 520 13.63 11.95 -22.78
C HIS A 520 12.85 11.18 -21.68
N ARG A 521 11.92 11.83 -20.94
CA ARG A 521 11.20 11.23 -19.80
C ARG A 521 9.80 10.67 -20.10
N ASN A 522 9.44 10.60 -21.38
CA ASN A 522 8.06 10.30 -21.83
C ASN A 522 7.92 8.99 -22.61
N SER A 523 9.02 8.27 -22.87
CA SER A 523 8.97 7.05 -23.68
C SER A 523 8.72 5.83 -22.80
N PRO A 524 7.71 4.99 -23.09
CA PRO A 524 7.51 3.73 -22.40
C PRO A 524 8.45 2.61 -22.91
N ASN A 525 9.35 2.91 -23.85
CA ASN A 525 10.23 1.91 -24.45
C ASN A 525 11.24 1.40 -23.40
N PRO A 526 11.34 0.08 -23.19
CA PRO A 526 12.33 -0.50 -22.26
C PRO A 526 13.78 -0.21 -22.62
N ARG A 527 14.09 0.25 -23.84
CA ARG A 527 15.44 0.68 -24.27
C ARG A 527 15.65 2.19 -24.18
N ALA A 528 14.68 2.94 -23.67
CA ALA A 528 14.83 4.38 -23.47
C ALA A 528 15.90 4.66 -22.41
N GLU A 529 16.62 5.77 -22.58
CA GLU A 529 17.72 6.19 -21.69
C GLU A 529 17.35 6.24 -20.21
N TYR A 530 16.13 6.70 -19.90
CA TYR A 530 15.63 6.83 -18.52
C TYR A 530 14.66 5.70 -18.14
N ASN A 531 14.74 4.52 -18.75
CA ASN A 531 13.87 3.36 -18.42
C ASN A 531 13.94 2.94 -16.94
N ASN A 532 15.09 3.13 -16.29
CA ASN A 532 15.35 2.81 -14.88
C ASN A 532 15.07 3.99 -13.95
N TYR A 533 14.49 5.09 -14.44
CA TYR A 533 14.09 6.23 -13.62
C TYR A 533 12.56 6.36 -13.59
N PRO A 534 11.96 6.78 -12.46
CA PRO A 534 10.52 6.99 -12.40
C PRO A 534 10.07 8.07 -13.39
N THR A 535 8.78 8.05 -13.75
CA THR A 535 8.21 9.15 -14.56
C THR A 535 8.20 10.43 -13.75
N ILE A 536 8.55 11.57 -14.37
CA ILE A 536 8.53 12.88 -13.70
C ILE A 536 7.46 13.81 -14.27
N ASN A 537 7.19 13.76 -15.57
CA ASN A 537 6.18 14.62 -16.21
C ASN A 537 4.75 14.20 -15.82
N PHE A 538 3.86 15.17 -15.63
CA PHE A 538 2.55 14.96 -15.01
C PHE A 538 1.46 14.50 -15.99
N ASN A 539 1.79 14.24 -17.26
CA ASN A 539 0.83 13.87 -18.30
C ASN A 539 -0.08 12.69 -17.91
N SER A 540 0.41 11.72 -17.13
CA SER A 540 -0.41 10.60 -16.65
C SER A 540 -1.46 11.00 -15.61
N LEU A 541 -1.22 12.08 -14.86
CA LEU A 541 -2.16 12.61 -13.88
C LEU A 541 -3.32 13.35 -14.55
N PHE A 542 -3.08 13.97 -15.70
CA PHE A 542 -4.07 14.80 -16.40
C PHE A 542 -5.12 14.02 -17.18
N GLY A 543 -4.85 12.78 -17.57
CA GLY A 543 -5.79 11.95 -18.34
C GLY A 543 -6.47 10.88 -17.50
N LYS A 544 -7.45 10.15 -18.05
CA LYS A 544 -8.15 9.00 -17.42
C LYS A 544 -8.71 9.33 -16.03
N TRP A 545 -9.80 10.10 -16.00
CA TRP A 545 -10.49 10.52 -14.78
C TRP A 545 -10.74 9.37 -13.79
N SER A 546 -10.62 9.70 -12.50
CA SER A 546 -11.03 8.85 -11.38
C SER A 546 -11.12 9.70 -10.11
N GLU A 547 -11.91 9.25 -9.14
CA GLU A 547 -11.99 9.87 -7.81
C GLU A 547 -10.60 10.04 -7.17
N ARG A 548 -9.72 9.05 -7.33
CA ARG A 548 -8.32 9.11 -6.89
C ARG A 548 -7.59 10.31 -7.49
N LYS A 549 -7.79 10.59 -8.78
CA LYS A 549 -7.15 11.72 -9.45
C LYS A 549 -7.73 13.06 -9.06
N ARG A 550 -9.03 13.13 -8.75
CA ARG A 550 -9.64 14.33 -8.15
C ARG A 550 -8.86 14.76 -6.91
N GLU A 551 -8.71 13.85 -5.94
CA GLU A 551 -8.05 14.17 -4.67
C GLU A 551 -6.54 14.44 -4.84
N LYS A 552 -5.87 13.74 -5.76
CA LYS A 552 -4.47 14.04 -6.12
C LYS A 552 -4.28 15.43 -6.70
N LEU A 553 -5.17 15.84 -7.61
CA LEU A 553 -5.12 17.16 -8.23
C LEU A 553 -5.35 18.27 -7.20
N ARG A 554 -6.27 18.07 -6.24
CA ARG A 554 -6.45 19.01 -5.10
C ARG A 554 -5.15 19.21 -4.33
N ALA A 555 -4.50 18.12 -3.90
CA ALA A 555 -3.25 18.19 -3.14
C ALA A 555 -2.12 18.89 -3.92
N ILE A 556 -1.92 18.51 -5.20
CA ILE A 556 -0.86 19.07 -6.04
C ILE A 556 -1.09 20.54 -6.38
N LEU A 557 -2.33 20.91 -6.73
CA LEU A 557 -2.65 22.31 -7.07
C LEU A 557 -2.66 23.20 -5.83
N HIS A 558 -3.01 22.66 -4.67
CA HIS A 558 -2.84 23.35 -3.39
C HIS A 558 -1.35 23.64 -3.12
N TYR A 559 -0.47 22.66 -3.29
CA TYR A 559 0.98 22.88 -3.19
C TYR A 559 1.45 24.01 -4.11
N PHE A 560 1.05 23.99 -5.39
CA PHE A 560 1.43 25.05 -6.32
C PHE A 560 0.87 26.42 -5.93
N HIS A 561 -0.35 26.47 -5.40
CA HIS A 561 -0.94 27.69 -4.86
C HIS A 561 -0.07 28.26 -3.72
N THR A 562 0.35 27.42 -2.77
CA THR A 562 1.23 27.83 -1.66
C THR A 562 2.60 28.30 -2.13
N VAL A 563 3.30 27.53 -2.96
CA VAL A 563 4.69 27.86 -3.33
C VAL A 563 4.82 29.01 -4.34
N THR A 564 3.73 29.36 -5.02
CA THR A 564 3.69 30.52 -5.93
C THR A 564 3.15 31.78 -5.28
N ASP A 565 2.58 31.70 -4.08
CA ASP A 565 2.14 32.86 -3.32
C ASP A 565 3.29 33.41 -2.46
N GLN A 566 3.59 34.70 -2.60
CA GLN A 566 4.72 35.34 -1.93
C GLN A 566 4.61 35.31 -0.39
N ALA A 567 3.39 35.30 0.17
CA ALA A 567 3.18 35.30 1.61
C ALA A 567 3.33 33.90 2.24
N THR A 568 3.19 32.84 1.44
CA THR A 568 3.22 31.45 1.95
C THR A 568 4.33 30.59 1.35
N ARG A 569 5.10 31.12 0.39
CA ARG A 569 6.20 30.42 -0.26
C ARG A 569 7.25 29.98 0.77
N PRO A 570 7.61 28.69 0.81
CA PRO A 570 8.62 28.19 1.72
C PRO A 570 10.05 28.56 1.26
N SER A 571 10.92 28.80 2.23
CA SER A 571 12.28 29.35 2.05
C SER A 571 13.41 28.41 2.47
N GLY A 572 13.12 27.19 2.91
CA GLY A 572 14.15 26.28 3.41
C GLY A 572 14.80 25.40 2.36
N LEU A 573 15.54 24.41 2.85
CA LEU A 573 16.26 23.41 2.06
C LEU A 573 15.65 22.01 2.22
N VAL A 574 15.90 21.16 1.23
CA VAL A 574 15.63 19.72 1.27
C VAL A 574 16.87 18.99 0.75
N THR A 575 17.28 17.93 1.44
CA THR A 575 18.38 17.06 1.04
C THR A 575 17.89 15.68 0.66
N PHE A 576 18.33 15.19 -0.49
CA PHE A 576 18.08 13.84 -0.99
C PHE A 576 19.40 13.08 -0.98
N GLU A 577 19.51 12.01 -0.20
CA GLU A 577 20.70 11.17 -0.11
C GLU A 577 20.35 9.77 -0.58
N ARG A 578 20.95 9.32 -1.68
CA ARG A 578 20.97 7.88 -2.00
C ARG A 578 22.05 7.26 -1.14
N ARG A 579 21.69 6.28 -0.32
CA ARG A 579 22.64 5.52 0.50
C ARG A 579 22.79 4.12 -0.07
N TYR A 580 24.04 3.69 -0.22
CA TYR A 580 24.41 2.34 -0.65
C TYR A 580 25.33 1.71 0.42
N ILE A 581 25.05 0.45 0.76
CA ILE A 581 25.91 -0.36 1.63
C ILE A 581 26.44 -1.53 0.79
N SER A 582 27.76 -1.72 0.77
CA SER A 582 28.36 -2.82 0.04
C SER A 582 28.02 -4.17 0.68
N ASP A 583 28.01 -5.25 -0.10
CA ASP A 583 27.76 -6.60 0.44
C ASP A 583 28.78 -6.99 1.54
N ARG A 584 29.98 -6.40 1.53
CA ARG A 584 31.03 -6.66 2.53
C ARG A 584 30.73 -5.98 3.86
N ASP A 585 30.02 -4.86 3.83
CA ASP A 585 29.67 -4.08 5.02
C ASP A 585 28.29 -4.47 5.60
N MET A 586 27.58 -5.40 4.94
CA MET A 586 26.32 -5.92 5.44
C MET A 586 26.52 -6.80 6.68
N PRO A 587 25.59 -6.78 7.65
CA PRO A 587 25.70 -7.59 8.86
C PRO A 587 25.70 -9.09 8.56
N ASN A 588 26.53 -9.84 9.27
CA ASN A 588 26.34 -11.28 9.40
C ASN A 588 25.26 -11.55 10.46
N TRP A 589 24.00 -11.63 10.02
CA TRP A 589 22.82 -11.74 10.89
C TRP A 589 22.89 -12.86 11.92
N ARG A 590 23.40 -14.05 11.54
CA ARG A 590 23.52 -15.19 12.46
C ARG A 590 24.47 -14.91 13.64
N SER A 591 25.44 -14.01 13.45
CA SER A 591 26.41 -13.64 14.48
C SER A 591 25.97 -12.50 15.40
N CYS A 592 24.91 -11.75 15.04
CA CYS A 592 24.43 -10.58 15.78
C CYS A 592 24.03 -10.93 17.24
N LYS A 593 24.48 -10.11 18.18
CA LYS A 593 24.34 -10.34 19.64
C LYS A 593 23.37 -9.39 20.32
N GLU A 594 22.98 -8.33 19.61
CA GLU A 594 21.99 -7.36 20.03
C GLU A 594 20.65 -8.08 20.28
N THR A 595 19.91 -7.65 21.30
CA THR A 595 18.53 -8.09 21.55
C THR A 595 17.55 -7.19 20.83
N VAL A 596 16.27 -7.60 20.74
CA VAL A 596 15.21 -6.75 20.18
C VAL A 596 15.17 -5.38 20.90
N PRO A 597 14.92 -4.27 20.17
CA PRO A 597 15.03 -2.93 20.72
C PRO A 597 13.76 -2.57 21.53
N LYS A 598 13.75 -1.37 22.12
CA LYS A 598 12.51 -0.76 22.67
C LYS A 598 11.45 -0.68 21.57
N LEU A 599 10.19 -0.95 21.93
CA LEU A 599 9.07 -0.97 21.00
C LEU A 599 7.89 -0.16 21.54
N HIS A 600 7.43 0.81 20.78
CA HIS A 600 6.08 1.32 20.86
C HIS A 600 5.25 0.66 19.74
N VAL A 601 4.05 0.17 20.03
CA VAL A 601 3.17 -0.41 19.00
C VAL A 601 1.74 0.04 19.25
N THR A 602 1.08 0.50 18.19
CA THR A 602 -0.27 1.05 18.27
C THR A 602 -1.05 0.78 16.99
N SER A 603 -2.36 0.55 17.11
CA SER A 603 -3.31 0.47 16.01
C SER A 603 -3.92 1.82 15.63
N ALA A 604 -3.74 2.85 16.47
CA ALA A 604 -4.18 4.20 16.20
C ALA A 604 -3.06 5.07 15.61
N GLY A 605 -3.42 6.18 14.95
CA GLY A 605 -2.46 7.12 14.37
C GLY A 605 -1.80 6.64 13.09
N CYS A 606 -0.80 7.41 12.67
CA CYS A 606 -0.01 7.24 11.46
C CYS A 606 1.44 7.67 11.66
N ILE A 607 2.29 7.30 10.71
CA ILE A 607 3.75 7.53 10.76
C ILE A 607 4.06 9.03 10.71
N GLU A 608 3.37 9.76 9.83
CA GLU A 608 3.66 11.16 9.54
C GLU A 608 3.27 12.11 10.67
N GLU A 609 2.20 11.84 11.41
CA GLU A 609 1.74 12.69 12.51
C GLU A 609 2.43 12.32 13.84
N GLN A 610 2.19 11.10 14.34
CA GLN A 610 2.71 10.68 15.66
C GLN A 610 4.21 10.37 15.64
N GLY A 611 4.76 10.02 14.47
CA GLY A 611 6.19 9.86 14.24
C GLY A 611 6.92 11.16 13.89
N THR A 612 6.34 12.33 14.15
CA THR A 612 7.04 13.62 13.96
C THR A 612 8.35 13.64 14.77
N GLY A 613 9.46 14.03 14.13
CA GLY A 613 10.80 14.01 14.74
C GLY A 613 11.50 12.65 14.78
N MET A 614 10.83 11.56 14.37
CA MET A 614 11.42 10.22 14.19
C MET A 614 11.96 10.04 12.76
N LEU A 615 12.70 8.95 12.49
CA LEU A 615 12.91 8.52 11.10
C LEU A 615 11.64 7.85 10.58
N GLN A 616 10.97 8.51 9.66
CA GLN A 616 9.71 8.07 9.08
C GLN A 616 9.97 7.15 7.88
N VAL A 617 9.38 5.96 7.90
CA VAL A 617 9.52 5.00 6.80
C VAL A 617 8.50 5.27 5.71
N ASP A 618 8.98 5.44 4.49
CA ASP A 618 8.21 5.34 3.26
C ASP A 618 8.24 3.89 2.74
N PHE A 619 7.06 3.29 2.61
CA PHE A 619 6.86 1.93 2.09
C PHE A 619 6.99 1.92 0.57
N ALA A 620 8.21 2.20 0.12
CA ALA A 620 8.48 2.64 -1.22
C ALA A 620 8.33 1.52 -2.28
N CYS A 621 8.12 1.95 -3.52
CA CYS A 621 8.41 1.16 -4.69
C CYS A 621 9.91 1.28 -5.04
N LYS A 622 10.48 0.25 -5.70
CA LYS A 622 11.83 0.34 -6.30
C LYS A 622 11.99 1.58 -7.19
N MET A 623 10.89 1.99 -7.82
CA MET A 623 10.77 3.24 -8.56
C MET A 623 10.11 4.27 -7.64
N ILE A 624 10.92 5.08 -6.97
CA ILE A 624 10.50 6.03 -5.92
C ILE A 624 9.23 6.81 -6.29
N GLY A 625 8.33 6.95 -5.33
CA GLY A 625 7.03 7.61 -5.45
C GLY A 625 5.99 6.76 -6.21
N GLY A 626 6.31 5.50 -6.53
CA GLY A 626 5.40 4.54 -7.13
C GLY A 626 4.52 5.11 -8.24
N GLY A 627 3.22 4.97 -8.04
CA GLY A 627 2.15 5.46 -8.91
C GLY A 627 1.63 6.86 -8.58
N VAL A 628 2.40 7.74 -7.93
CA VAL A 628 1.92 9.07 -7.47
C VAL A 628 1.34 9.91 -8.60
N LEU A 629 1.99 9.91 -9.78
CA LEU A 629 1.50 10.60 -10.99
C LEU A 629 0.54 9.75 -11.84
N GLY A 630 0.19 8.55 -11.37
CA GLY A 630 -0.70 7.59 -12.04
C GLY A 630 -1.91 7.23 -11.17
N SER A 631 -2.20 5.94 -11.02
CA SER A 631 -3.35 5.42 -10.26
C SER A 631 -3.03 4.98 -8.82
N GLY A 632 -1.76 4.89 -8.44
CA GLY A 632 -1.35 4.47 -7.09
C GLY A 632 -1.81 5.47 -6.02
N LEU A 633 -2.33 4.98 -4.90
CA LEU A 633 -2.82 5.83 -3.81
C LEU A 633 -2.75 5.09 -2.47
N VAL A 634 -1.63 4.42 -2.22
CA VAL A 634 -1.34 3.77 -0.93
C VAL A 634 -0.33 4.62 -0.15
N GLN A 635 0.32 4.08 0.88
CA GLN A 635 1.13 4.86 1.81
C GLN A 635 2.20 5.75 1.14
N GLU A 636 3.00 5.21 0.21
CA GLU A 636 4.03 5.99 -0.52
C GLU A 636 3.41 7.16 -1.30
N GLU A 637 2.37 6.92 -2.10
CA GLU A 637 1.77 7.99 -2.90
C GLU A 637 1.06 9.03 -2.04
N ILE A 638 0.41 8.63 -0.96
CA ILE A 638 -0.22 9.56 -0.01
C ILE A 638 0.85 10.46 0.61
N LEU A 639 1.97 9.90 1.06
CA LEU A 639 3.08 10.66 1.62
C LEU A 639 3.62 11.70 0.60
N PHE A 640 3.79 11.29 -0.66
CA PHE A 640 4.25 12.18 -1.74
C PHE A 640 3.21 13.24 -2.13
N LEU A 641 1.91 13.02 -1.90
CA LEU A 641 0.87 14.03 -2.14
C LEU A 641 0.77 15.03 -1.00
N MET A 642 0.99 14.58 0.25
CA MET A 642 1.01 15.48 1.40
C MET A 642 2.31 16.28 1.47
N ASN A 643 3.41 15.73 0.95
CA ASN A 643 4.72 16.36 0.84
C ASN A 643 5.19 16.39 -0.64
N PRO A 644 4.62 17.23 -1.52
CA PRO A 644 4.91 17.18 -2.96
C PRO A 644 6.37 17.42 -3.35
N GLU A 645 7.17 18.00 -2.47
CA GLU A 645 8.61 18.15 -2.67
C GLU A 645 9.32 16.79 -2.86
N LEU A 646 8.76 15.69 -2.30
CA LEU A 646 9.28 14.34 -2.52
C LEU A 646 9.21 13.91 -3.99
N ILE A 647 8.25 14.40 -4.76
CA ILE A 647 8.05 14.04 -6.18
C ILE A 647 9.29 14.39 -7.01
N VAL A 648 10.06 15.42 -6.64
CA VAL A 648 11.26 15.83 -7.40
C VAL A 648 12.35 14.76 -7.37
N SER A 649 12.38 13.89 -6.35
CA SER A 649 13.32 12.76 -6.29
C SER A 649 13.24 11.86 -7.52
N ARG A 650 12.06 11.75 -8.14
CA ARG A 650 11.80 10.99 -9.37
C ARG A 650 12.57 11.54 -10.58
N LEU A 651 12.98 12.81 -10.53
CA LEU A 651 13.76 13.44 -11.58
C LEU A 651 15.17 12.85 -11.66
N PHE A 652 15.81 12.58 -10.52
CA PHE A 652 17.23 12.24 -10.45
C PHE A 652 17.54 10.92 -9.74
N THR A 653 16.56 10.21 -9.17
CA THR A 653 16.82 8.94 -8.47
C THR A 653 16.59 7.75 -9.38
N GLU A 654 17.65 7.00 -9.67
CA GLU A 654 17.53 5.71 -10.38
C GLU A 654 16.79 4.70 -9.49
N ARG A 655 16.18 3.69 -10.09
CA ARG A 655 15.61 2.52 -9.39
C ARG A 655 16.51 2.04 -8.25
N LEU A 656 15.94 1.80 -7.07
CA LEU A 656 16.66 1.25 -5.92
C LEU A 656 17.07 -0.22 -6.16
N GLY A 657 18.34 -0.53 -5.86
CA GLY A 657 18.87 -1.88 -5.71
C GLY A 657 18.62 -2.44 -4.31
N ASP A 658 18.96 -3.71 -4.08
CA ASP A 658 18.59 -4.41 -2.83
C ASP A 658 19.32 -3.90 -1.58
N ASN A 659 20.49 -3.25 -1.73
CA ASN A 659 21.27 -2.68 -0.62
C ASN A 659 21.29 -1.14 -0.67
N GLU A 660 20.20 -0.54 -1.12
CA GLU A 660 20.11 0.91 -1.33
C GLU A 660 18.82 1.48 -0.74
N CYS A 661 18.85 2.72 -0.28
CA CYS A 661 17.65 3.47 0.10
C CYS A 661 17.82 4.94 -0.28
N LEU A 662 16.74 5.70 -0.20
CA LEU A 662 16.76 7.15 -0.40
C LEU A 662 16.31 7.84 0.89
N PHE A 663 17.19 8.63 1.48
CA PHE A 663 16.86 9.53 2.59
C PHE A 663 16.45 10.88 2.05
N ILE A 664 15.40 11.45 2.64
CA ILE A 664 14.89 12.77 2.29
C ILE A 664 14.71 13.55 3.60
N THR A 665 15.46 14.63 3.75
CA THR A 665 15.45 15.46 4.96
C THR A 665 15.03 16.87 4.62
N GLY A 666 14.03 17.40 5.33
CA GLY A 666 13.59 18.79 5.21
C GLY A 666 12.33 19.05 4.40
N SER A 667 11.68 18.02 3.86
CA SER A 667 10.45 18.19 3.07
C SER A 667 9.32 18.72 3.94
N GLN A 668 8.51 19.62 3.41
CA GLN A 668 7.35 20.20 4.08
C GLN A 668 6.05 19.46 3.74
N GLN A 669 5.15 19.36 4.72
CA GLN A 669 3.78 18.90 4.52
C GLN A 669 2.88 20.09 4.19
N PHE A 670 2.12 19.97 3.11
CA PHE A 670 1.26 21.04 2.60
C PHE A 670 -0.23 20.75 2.78
N SER A 671 -0.60 19.49 2.99
CA SER A 671 -2.00 19.07 2.99
C SER A 671 -2.30 18.12 4.15
N GLN A 672 -3.55 18.17 4.60
CA GLN A 672 -4.16 17.17 5.47
C GLN A 672 -4.99 16.20 4.64
N TYR A 673 -5.13 14.97 5.13
CA TYR A 673 -5.94 13.96 4.47
C TYR A 673 -6.68 13.07 5.47
N SER A 674 -7.56 12.23 4.94
CA SER A 674 -8.16 11.12 5.66
C SER A 674 -8.36 9.94 4.72
N GLY A 675 -8.56 8.76 5.29
CA GLY A 675 -8.79 7.55 4.50
C GLY A 675 -7.53 7.05 3.82
N TYR A 676 -7.69 5.99 3.03
CA TYR A 676 -6.60 5.24 2.41
C TYR A 676 -7.08 4.55 1.13
N SER A 677 -6.23 4.44 0.10
CA SER A 677 -6.61 3.90 -1.21
C SER A 677 -7.87 4.58 -1.75
N ASP A 678 -8.95 3.83 -1.98
CA ASP A 678 -10.18 4.35 -2.57
C ASP A 678 -10.99 5.25 -1.63
N SER A 679 -10.70 5.20 -0.33
CA SER A 679 -11.31 6.08 0.67
C SER A 679 -10.51 7.36 0.93
N PHE A 680 -9.35 7.52 0.29
CA PHE A 680 -8.51 8.70 0.44
C PHE A 680 -9.28 9.97 0.06
N LYS A 681 -9.22 10.97 0.93
CA LYS A 681 -9.78 12.31 0.70
C LYS A 681 -8.80 13.37 1.16
N TRP A 682 -8.56 14.36 0.31
CA TRP A 682 -7.89 15.59 0.71
C TRP A 682 -8.81 16.36 1.66
N LYS A 683 -8.29 16.77 2.81
CA LYS A 683 -9.08 17.42 3.88
C LYS A 683 -8.91 18.93 3.94
N GLY A 684 -7.75 19.44 3.56
CA GLY A 684 -7.46 20.86 3.70
C GLY A 684 -5.97 21.19 3.63
N PRO A 685 -5.63 22.48 3.70
CA PRO A 685 -4.26 22.94 3.88
C PRO A 685 -3.67 22.42 5.20
N HIS A 686 -2.36 22.22 5.23
CA HIS A 686 -1.60 21.95 6.44
C HIS A 686 -0.58 23.07 6.68
N ARG A 687 -0.50 23.55 7.93
CA ARG A 687 0.55 24.47 8.35
C ARG A 687 1.62 23.71 9.12
N ASP A 688 2.76 23.53 8.47
CA ASP A 688 3.89 22.83 9.04
C ASP A 688 4.68 23.75 9.97
N ASN A 689 4.66 23.45 11.26
CA ASN A 689 5.34 24.24 12.31
C ASN A 689 6.58 23.53 12.85
N ILE A 690 7.10 22.51 12.14
CA ILE A 690 8.34 21.82 12.54
C ILE A 690 9.52 22.80 12.48
N GLU A 691 10.39 22.70 13.49
CA GLU A 691 11.62 23.49 13.56
C GLU A 691 12.60 23.13 12.45
N ARG A 692 13.51 24.07 12.13
CA ARG A 692 14.51 23.89 11.08
C ARG A 692 15.90 23.71 11.69
N ASP A 693 16.69 22.85 11.06
CA ASP A 693 18.10 22.64 11.37
C ASP A 693 19.00 23.79 10.88
N GLU A 694 20.30 23.69 11.13
CA GLU A 694 21.30 24.69 10.77
C GLU A 694 21.35 24.93 9.24
N TRP A 695 21.00 23.91 8.45
CA TRP A 695 20.91 23.99 6.99
C TRP A 695 19.52 24.49 6.52
N GLN A 696 18.66 24.98 7.42
CA GLN A 696 17.31 25.45 7.12
C GLN A 696 16.38 24.36 6.57
N ARG A 697 16.63 23.08 6.89
CA ARG A 697 15.76 21.94 6.57
C ARG A 697 14.83 21.71 7.73
N LEU A 698 13.56 21.38 7.47
CA LEU A 698 12.68 20.92 8.55
C LEU A 698 13.25 19.66 9.21
N HIS A 699 13.07 19.50 10.52
CA HIS A 699 13.38 18.28 11.28
C HIS A 699 12.44 17.11 10.97
N ARG A 700 12.26 16.83 9.68
CA ARG A 700 11.57 15.68 9.12
C ARG A 700 12.56 14.86 8.31
N GLN A 701 12.74 13.61 8.71
CA GLN A 701 13.59 12.66 8.01
C GLN A 701 12.73 11.48 7.53
N ILE A 702 12.74 11.25 6.23
CA ILE A 702 12.01 10.16 5.58
C ILE A 702 13.03 9.22 4.94
N VAL A 703 12.83 7.90 5.08
CA VAL A 703 13.59 6.89 4.33
C VAL A 703 12.66 6.08 3.43
N ALA A 704 12.93 6.13 2.13
CA ALA A 704 12.28 5.28 1.16
C ALA A 704 13.03 3.96 1.02
N MET A 705 12.37 2.86 1.39
CA MET A 705 12.89 1.51 1.28
C MET A 705 11.85 0.56 0.69
N ASP A 706 12.22 -0.13 -0.39
CA ASP A 706 11.31 -1.01 -1.13
C ASP A 706 11.29 -2.44 -0.60
N ALA A 707 10.11 -2.95 -0.28
CA ALA A 707 9.91 -4.37 0.04
C ALA A 707 9.85 -5.23 -1.24
N LEU A 708 10.05 -6.55 -1.10
CA LEU A 708 9.74 -7.47 -2.18
C LEU A 708 8.21 -7.62 -2.34
N HIS A 709 7.78 -7.81 -3.59
CA HIS A 709 6.40 -8.13 -3.92
C HIS A 709 6.26 -9.66 -4.10
N PHE A 710 5.33 -10.27 -3.36
CA PHE A 710 5.08 -11.71 -3.41
C PHE A 710 3.76 -12.02 -4.11
N ARG A 711 3.75 -13.03 -4.97
CA ARG A 711 2.48 -13.50 -5.57
C ARG A 711 1.69 -14.30 -4.55
N HIS A 712 2.39 -15.20 -3.87
CA HIS A 712 1.86 -15.95 -2.74
C HIS A 712 2.64 -15.60 -1.48
N GLN A 713 1.92 -15.26 -0.40
CA GLN A 713 2.52 -14.84 0.86
C GLN A 713 3.51 -15.88 1.42
N ARG A 714 3.35 -17.18 1.12
CA ARG A 714 4.29 -18.23 1.54
C ARG A 714 5.69 -18.11 0.92
N GLU A 715 5.85 -17.48 -0.25
CA GLU A 715 7.13 -17.34 -0.95
C GLU A 715 8.18 -16.66 -0.07
N GLN A 716 7.75 -15.72 0.78
CA GLN A 716 8.61 -14.93 1.66
C GLN A 716 9.31 -15.74 2.76
N TYR A 717 8.79 -16.93 3.11
CA TYR A 717 9.42 -17.83 4.08
C TYR A 717 10.55 -18.62 3.42
N ASN A 718 11.55 -17.87 2.99
CA ASN A 718 12.78 -18.34 2.39
C ASN A 718 13.91 -17.44 2.89
N MET A 719 14.98 -18.02 3.43
CA MET A 719 16.02 -17.22 4.06
C MET A 719 16.77 -16.28 3.12
N ARG A 720 16.79 -16.53 1.81
CA ARG A 720 17.30 -15.55 0.84
C ARG A 720 16.44 -14.28 0.81
N GLN A 721 15.12 -14.45 0.87
CA GLN A 721 14.17 -13.35 0.85
C GLN A 721 14.11 -12.65 2.20
N VAL A 722 14.09 -13.38 3.31
CA VAL A 722 14.19 -12.83 4.68
C VAL A 722 15.45 -11.99 4.83
N THR A 723 16.60 -12.51 4.39
CA THR A 723 17.90 -11.79 4.47
C THR A 723 17.90 -10.55 3.58
N ARG A 724 17.31 -10.60 2.38
CA ARG A 724 17.16 -9.42 1.52
C ARG A 724 16.38 -8.32 2.23
N GLU A 725 15.24 -8.66 2.83
CA GLU A 725 14.39 -7.68 3.52
C GLU A 725 15.06 -7.13 4.79
N LEU A 726 15.81 -7.96 5.52
CA LEU A 726 16.66 -7.54 6.64
C LEU A 726 17.74 -6.54 6.20
N ASN A 727 18.47 -6.85 5.12
CA ASN A 727 19.51 -5.96 4.58
C ASN A 727 18.92 -4.62 4.10
N LYS A 728 17.75 -4.66 3.44
CA LYS A 728 17.04 -3.47 3.00
C LYS A 728 16.61 -2.59 4.18
N ALA A 729 15.98 -3.17 5.19
CA ALA A 729 15.58 -2.45 6.40
C ALA A 729 16.80 -1.89 7.14
N TYR A 730 17.87 -2.67 7.27
CA TYR A 730 19.12 -2.21 7.88
C TYR A 730 19.74 -1.05 7.12
N CYS A 731 19.78 -1.10 5.78
CA CYS A 731 20.24 0.01 4.96
C CYS A 731 19.44 1.29 5.22
N GLY A 732 18.13 1.15 5.43
CA GLY A 732 17.25 2.28 5.79
C GLY A 732 17.38 2.77 7.23
N PHE A 733 17.84 1.93 8.16
CA PHE A 733 17.89 2.26 9.59
C PHE A 733 19.28 2.66 10.09
N LYS A 734 20.34 2.15 9.46
CA LYS A 734 21.74 2.42 9.81
C LYS A 734 22.04 3.91 9.65
N ALA A 735 22.53 4.53 10.72
CA ALA A 735 23.05 5.89 10.70
C ALA A 735 24.45 5.97 10.05
N GLY A 736 25.01 7.18 9.96
CA GLY A 736 26.42 7.35 9.58
C GLY A 736 27.36 6.73 10.64
N ASP A 737 28.55 6.29 10.22
CA ASP A 737 29.45 5.45 11.03
C ASP A 737 29.94 6.10 12.35
N ASN A 738 29.75 7.42 12.53
CA ASN A 738 30.24 8.18 13.68
C ASN A 738 29.12 8.77 14.57
N THR A 739 27.85 8.42 14.36
CA THR A 739 26.76 8.98 15.16
C THR A 739 26.52 8.15 16.42
N HIS A 740 26.60 8.78 17.59
CA HIS A 740 26.30 8.11 18.86
C HIS A 740 24.82 7.69 18.92
N PRO A 741 24.47 6.48 19.40
CA PRO A 741 23.09 5.97 19.40
C PRO A 741 22.08 6.87 20.11
N ASP A 742 22.48 7.49 21.23
CA ASP A 742 21.61 8.41 21.99
C ASP A 742 21.23 9.69 21.22
N LEU A 743 21.93 9.98 20.11
CA LEU A 743 21.66 11.11 19.23
C LEU A 743 20.85 10.70 17.99
N LEU A 744 20.46 9.43 17.89
CA LEU A 744 19.62 8.94 16.81
C LEU A 744 18.14 9.05 17.21
N PRO A 745 17.28 9.64 16.36
CA PRO A 745 15.86 9.48 16.55
C PRO A 745 15.49 8.00 16.49
N ASP A 746 14.34 7.61 17.04
CA ASP A 746 13.79 6.27 16.83
C ASP A 746 13.12 6.17 15.44
N ILE A 747 12.67 4.96 15.08
CA ILE A 747 12.08 4.67 13.77
C ILE A 747 10.56 4.66 13.89
N ALA A 748 9.86 5.45 13.07
CA ALA A 748 8.41 5.38 12.89
C ALA A 748 8.09 4.56 11.63
N THR A 749 7.49 3.39 11.80
CA THR A 749 7.21 2.44 10.71
C THR A 749 5.90 1.66 10.96
N GLY A 750 5.60 0.66 10.13
CA GLY A 750 4.42 -0.20 10.29
C GLY A 750 4.47 -1.41 9.36
N ASN A 751 3.32 -1.70 8.74
CA ASN A 751 3.09 -2.86 7.87
C ASN A 751 3.81 -2.76 6.49
N TRP A 752 5.13 -2.53 6.50
CA TRP A 752 5.99 -2.40 5.33
C TRP A 752 5.89 -3.61 4.39
N GLY A 753 5.48 -3.37 3.14
CA GLY A 753 5.34 -4.42 2.12
C GLY A 753 4.15 -5.37 2.31
N CYS A 754 3.23 -5.12 3.24
CA CYS A 754 2.17 -6.09 3.58
C CYS A 754 0.83 -5.84 2.89
N GLY A 755 0.64 -4.67 2.26
CA GLY A 755 -0.55 -4.34 1.48
C GLY A 755 -0.45 -4.85 0.04
N ALA A 756 -0.23 -3.92 -0.89
CA ALA A 756 -0.13 -4.23 -2.33
C ALA A 756 0.99 -5.25 -2.69
N PHE A 757 1.97 -5.45 -1.80
CA PHE A 757 3.11 -6.35 -2.02
C PHE A 757 2.96 -7.72 -1.33
N ASN A 758 1.83 -7.95 -0.64
CA ASN A 758 1.43 -9.26 -0.10
C ASN A 758 2.43 -9.91 0.89
N GLY A 759 3.22 -9.10 1.60
CA GLY A 759 4.04 -9.56 2.73
C GLY A 759 3.21 -9.99 3.95
N ASP A 760 3.81 -10.78 4.83
CA ASP A 760 3.22 -11.14 6.13
C ASP A 760 3.59 -10.08 7.17
N PRO A 761 2.61 -9.38 7.78
CA PRO A 761 2.86 -8.38 8.81
C PRO A 761 3.67 -8.90 10.00
N LYS A 762 3.46 -10.16 10.41
CA LYS A 762 4.16 -10.76 11.55
C LYS A 762 5.65 -10.92 11.25
N LEU A 763 5.98 -11.52 10.10
CA LEU A 763 7.37 -11.65 9.65
C LEU A 763 8.02 -10.29 9.43
N LYS A 764 7.34 -9.36 8.75
CA LYS A 764 7.87 -8.03 8.44
C LYS A 764 8.12 -7.19 9.70
N ALA A 765 7.30 -7.34 10.75
CA ALA A 765 7.56 -6.72 12.05
C ALA A 765 8.84 -7.25 12.71
N LEU A 766 9.05 -8.58 12.73
CA LEU A 766 10.27 -9.19 13.27
C LEU A 766 11.52 -8.77 12.48
N ILE A 767 11.44 -8.73 11.15
CA ILE A 767 12.53 -8.26 10.29
C ILE A 767 12.92 -6.82 10.63
N GLN A 768 11.94 -5.93 10.79
CA GLN A 768 12.21 -4.54 11.14
C GLN A 768 12.79 -4.39 12.55
N LEU A 769 12.31 -5.16 13.53
CA LEU A 769 12.88 -5.19 14.88
C LEU A 769 14.33 -5.66 14.89
N MET A 770 14.65 -6.70 14.11
CA MET A 770 16.03 -7.21 13.98
C MET A 770 16.96 -6.19 13.33
N ALA A 771 16.50 -5.55 12.26
CA ALA A 771 17.27 -4.50 11.58
C ALA A 771 17.47 -3.27 12.47
N ALA A 772 16.44 -2.85 13.21
CA ALA A 772 16.49 -1.73 14.14
C ALA A 772 17.42 -2.01 15.34
N ALA A 773 17.39 -3.23 15.90
CA ALA A 773 18.36 -3.67 16.91
C ALA A 773 19.80 -3.53 16.42
N ARG A 774 20.07 -4.03 15.20
CA ARG A 774 21.41 -3.93 14.60
C ARG A 774 21.81 -2.50 14.26
N ALA A 775 20.85 -1.63 13.98
CA ALA A 775 21.05 -0.20 13.77
C ALA A 775 21.06 0.62 15.07
N GLN A 776 20.85 -0.02 16.24
CA GLN A 776 20.82 0.58 17.57
C GLN A 776 19.73 1.66 17.74
N ARG A 777 18.51 1.37 17.29
CA ARG A 777 17.36 2.29 17.34
C ARG A 777 16.11 1.61 17.86
N GLY A 778 15.29 2.34 18.61
CA GLY A 778 13.94 1.93 18.98
C GLY A 778 12.96 2.04 17.80
N VAL A 779 11.79 1.43 17.97
CA VAL A 779 10.76 1.35 16.92
C VAL A 779 9.41 1.78 17.48
N ALA A 780 8.75 2.73 16.82
CA ALA A 780 7.31 2.94 16.89
C ALA A 780 6.64 2.27 15.68
N PHE A 781 5.81 1.27 15.94
CA PHE A 781 5.17 0.42 14.95
C PHE A 781 3.66 0.68 14.88
N PHE A 782 3.20 1.24 13.78
CA PHE A 782 1.80 1.53 13.51
C PHE A 782 1.15 0.37 12.75
N THR A 783 0.15 -0.29 13.34
CA THR A 783 -0.53 -1.45 12.73
C THR A 783 -1.74 -1.08 11.88
N PHE A 784 -2.12 0.20 11.84
CA PHE A 784 -3.21 0.77 11.03
C PHE A 784 -4.56 0.08 11.27
N LYS A 785 -5.16 0.30 12.45
CA LYS A 785 -6.43 -0.26 12.92
C LYS A 785 -6.45 -1.78 13.11
N ASN A 786 -5.28 -2.44 13.08
CA ASN A 786 -5.16 -3.87 13.35
C ASN A 786 -4.84 -4.13 14.83
N PHE A 787 -5.87 -4.09 15.67
CA PHE A 787 -5.78 -4.36 17.12
C PHE A 787 -5.26 -5.77 17.45
N SER A 788 -5.52 -6.75 16.57
CA SER A 788 -5.03 -8.12 16.77
C SER A 788 -3.52 -8.17 16.64
N LEU A 789 -2.99 -7.61 15.54
CA LEU A 789 -1.55 -7.56 15.29
C LEU A 789 -0.81 -6.75 16.36
N GLU A 790 -1.40 -5.64 16.83
CA GLU A 790 -0.85 -4.85 17.94
C GLU A 790 -0.61 -5.75 19.16
N ARG A 791 -1.66 -6.43 19.64
CA ARG A 791 -1.59 -7.31 20.80
C ARG A 791 -0.64 -8.50 20.58
N GLU A 792 -0.68 -9.11 19.39
CA GLU A 792 0.20 -10.22 19.04
C GLU A 792 1.68 -9.79 19.04
N LEU A 793 1.98 -8.60 18.52
CA LEU A 793 3.33 -8.07 18.49
C LEU A 793 3.82 -7.66 19.88
N GLN A 794 2.98 -7.06 20.71
CA GLN A 794 3.28 -6.80 22.13
C GLN A 794 3.66 -8.09 22.87
N ASN A 795 2.87 -9.15 22.71
CA ASN A 795 3.12 -10.44 23.35
C ASN A 795 4.41 -11.10 22.83
N MET A 796 4.64 -11.04 21.52
CA MET A 796 5.86 -11.58 20.91
C MET A 796 7.10 -10.82 21.37
N HIS A 797 7.06 -9.49 21.36
CA HIS A 797 8.15 -8.64 21.83
C HIS A 797 8.48 -8.92 23.30
N HIS A 798 7.46 -8.96 24.17
CA HIS A 798 7.63 -9.32 25.57
C HIS A 798 8.30 -10.69 25.74
N LEU A 799 7.86 -11.69 24.98
CA LEU A 799 8.47 -13.03 25.00
C LEU A 799 9.96 -12.99 24.64
N LEU A 800 10.31 -12.29 23.55
CA LEU A 800 11.69 -12.18 23.07
C LEU A 800 12.59 -11.44 24.08
N VAL A 801 12.08 -10.38 24.71
CA VAL A 801 12.78 -9.65 25.78
C VAL A 801 13.02 -10.55 26.99
N THR A 802 11.98 -11.24 27.48
CA THR A 802 12.06 -12.10 28.67
C THR A 802 13.09 -13.23 28.49
N HIS A 803 13.18 -13.79 27.29
CA HIS A 803 14.17 -14.83 26.97
C HIS A 803 15.54 -14.28 26.55
N ARG A 804 15.73 -12.94 26.55
CA ARG A 804 16.95 -12.27 26.07
C ARG A 804 17.36 -12.76 24.67
N THR A 805 16.37 -12.99 23.80
CA THR A 805 16.61 -13.51 22.46
C THR A 805 17.41 -12.50 21.63
N THR A 806 18.59 -12.90 21.16
CA THR A 806 19.42 -12.07 20.28
C THR A 806 18.90 -12.07 18.85
N VAL A 807 19.29 -11.07 18.06
CA VAL A 807 19.02 -11.01 16.62
C VAL A 807 19.54 -12.26 15.91
N GLY A 808 20.76 -12.71 16.23
CA GLY A 808 21.30 -13.95 15.69
C GLY A 808 20.44 -15.16 16.03
N LYS A 809 19.92 -15.24 17.27
CA LYS A 809 19.05 -16.35 17.66
C LYS A 809 17.70 -16.30 16.96
N LEU A 810 17.12 -15.11 16.80
CA LEU A 810 15.86 -14.94 16.07
C LEU A 810 16.03 -15.27 14.58
N TYR A 811 17.18 -14.92 13.99
CA TYR A 811 17.51 -15.31 12.62
C TYR A 811 17.55 -16.84 12.45
N GLU A 812 18.14 -17.58 13.40
CA GLU A 812 18.11 -19.06 13.40
C GLU A 812 16.69 -19.61 13.53
N LEU A 813 15.87 -19.03 14.40
CA LEU A 813 14.47 -19.43 14.54
C LEU A 813 13.70 -19.23 13.24
N LEU A 814 13.94 -18.14 12.51
CA LEU A 814 13.33 -17.92 11.20
C LEU A 814 13.84 -18.91 10.15
N ASP A 815 15.12 -19.29 10.19
CA ASP A 815 15.72 -20.31 9.31
C ASP A 815 15.04 -21.68 9.51
N ASP A 816 14.94 -22.13 10.77
CA ASP A 816 14.25 -23.35 11.15
C ASP A 816 12.77 -23.32 10.72
N TYR A 817 12.07 -22.21 10.96
CA TYR A 817 10.67 -22.04 10.53
C TYR A 817 10.51 -22.09 9.01
N CYS A 818 11.40 -21.42 8.26
CA CYS A 818 11.38 -21.46 6.80
C CYS A 818 11.57 -22.88 6.29
N ALA A 819 12.47 -23.67 6.90
CA ALA A 819 12.66 -25.08 6.54
C ALA A 819 11.39 -25.91 6.79
N VAL A 820 10.71 -25.70 7.92
CA VAL A 820 9.45 -26.39 8.25
C VAL A 820 8.33 -26.06 7.26
N ILE A 821 8.13 -24.77 6.96
CA ILE A 821 7.06 -24.32 6.03
C ILE A 821 7.31 -24.78 4.59
N GLN A 822 8.57 -24.99 4.19
CA GLN A 822 8.90 -25.51 2.87
C GLN A 822 8.71 -27.03 2.76
N LEU A 823 8.98 -27.78 3.83
CA LEU A 823 8.88 -29.25 3.85
C LEU A 823 7.47 -29.76 4.13
N ALA A 824 6.74 -29.08 5.00
CA ALA A 824 5.41 -29.48 5.41
C ALA A 824 4.36 -28.63 4.69
N HIS A 825 3.40 -29.27 3.99
CA HIS A 825 2.18 -28.61 3.52
C HIS A 825 1.24 -28.17 4.68
N THR A 826 1.80 -27.94 5.87
CA THR A 826 1.08 -27.51 7.07
C THR A 826 0.90 -25.99 7.06
N HIS A 827 -0.09 -25.53 7.82
CA HIS A 827 -0.30 -24.12 8.15
C HIS A 827 0.01 -23.97 9.64
N VAL A 828 1.24 -23.57 9.96
CA VAL A 828 1.63 -23.19 11.33
C VAL A 828 1.82 -21.68 11.34
N ASP A 829 1.27 -20.99 12.34
CA ASP A 829 1.47 -19.55 12.52
C ASP A 829 2.89 -19.26 13.02
N LEU A 830 3.55 -18.24 12.46
CA LEU A 830 4.93 -17.88 12.79
C LEU A 830 5.10 -17.55 14.28
N PHE A 831 4.19 -16.78 14.86
CA PHE A 831 4.33 -16.35 16.25
C PHE A 831 4.06 -17.52 17.21
N ASP A 832 3.10 -18.37 16.89
CA ASP A 832 2.85 -19.59 17.68
C ASP A 832 4.05 -20.55 17.62
N TRP A 833 4.66 -20.71 16.45
CA TRP A 833 5.84 -21.55 16.29
C TRP A 833 7.03 -21.05 17.11
N ILE A 834 7.34 -19.74 17.04
CA ILE A 834 8.42 -19.14 17.86
C ILE A 834 8.12 -19.33 19.35
N ARG A 835 6.87 -19.08 19.76
CA ARG A 835 6.44 -19.22 21.16
C ARG A 835 6.65 -20.64 21.68
N ASN A 836 6.22 -21.64 20.93
CA ASN A 836 6.36 -23.04 21.33
C ASN A 836 7.84 -23.44 21.39
N THR A 837 8.64 -23.02 20.41
CA THR A 837 10.06 -23.34 20.35
C THR A 837 10.85 -22.74 21.51
N LEU A 838 10.56 -21.49 21.91
CA LEU A 838 11.22 -20.86 23.05
C LEU A 838 10.79 -21.47 24.39
N LYS A 839 9.50 -21.79 24.56
CA LYS A 839 8.98 -22.42 25.79
C LYS A 839 9.58 -23.80 26.06
N HIS A 840 9.75 -24.63 25.03
CA HIS A 840 10.36 -25.95 25.19
C HIS A 840 11.83 -25.87 25.60
N ARG A 841 12.55 -24.83 25.15
CA ARG A 841 13.96 -24.63 25.52
C ARG A 841 14.16 -24.05 26.93
N SER A 842 13.14 -23.43 27.52
CA SER A 842 13.19 -22.94 28.91
C SER A 842 12.83 -23.99 29.97
N GLN A 843 12.34 -25.17 29.54
CA GLN A 843 11.99 -26.30 30.41
C GLN A 843 13.05 -27.40 30.44
N LEU A 844 14.10 -27.25 29.62
CA LEU A 844 15.34 -28.04 29.61
C LEU A 844 16.43 -27.20 30.28
#